data_AF-A0A4R1PM25-F1
#
_entry.id   AF-A0A4R1PM25-F1
#
_cell.length_a   1.000
_cell.length_b   1.000
_cell.length_c   1.000
_cell.angle_alpha   90.00
_cell.angle_beta   90.00
_cell.angle_gamma   90.00
#
_symmetry.space_group_name_H-M   'P 1'
#
loop_
_entity.id
_entity.type
_entity.pdbx_description
1 polymer ?
#
loop_
_entity_poly.entity_id
_entity_poly.type
_entity_poly.pdbx_seq_one_letter_code
_entity_poly.pdbx_strand_id
1 'polypeptide(L)'
;MSETRAQSPERLHQDFHAVWGNPTGWRALSIVNHTSIGLRFMLTGTVFFLIGGLLAMLIRAQLARPELPLIDHQTYNQLFTLHGSVMMFLFAVPMVEGLAVYLIPKMLGARDLVFPRLSAFGYWCYLFGGTILVSSLALGLAPNGGWFMYTPLSSAAHSPGVNADFWLIGITFVEISSVAGGVELAVSILRSRAPGMSLDRMPLFAWYMLVTSLMIVFGFPPLILGSILLELERAAGFAFFDVARGGDPLLWQHLFWLFGHPEVYIIFLPAAGIVSTLLPVFARRPLVGYRWLVLAVIGTGFLSFGLWVHHMFTVGIPLLGQAFFSAASMLVAVPTGIQVFAWLATLWTGRPLFNVPMLWLVGFLVIFVAGGLTGVMLALVPFDWQVHDSHFVVAHMHYVLVGGMLFPLIAGLYYWLPHFSGRLPSERLGRWGFWLTFVGFNATFLVMHWTGLLGMPRRVYTYPAGLGWALPNLISSVGSFVMAMGVAMVLLDIGLHFRFGRRAGDNPWQADTLEWATALPPAAYNFVSLPACTSRHPLWENPALGQSIAEGRHGLPTIDHGRRETWGSDPLSGQVREIIHLPGNSWLPLYAALVLTVVCLSLLNGAYALAGVAALATLGILLRWSWVNGAHPLAAPDARTRPGDPPLHSRTFDGPGLWGMGTTLLANGVLFFSLIFAWFYLWTVAPNWQPPARSPLPGLALLLDGLLLGAIVLGFRWLVRRLRRGNHRRLEGALWMLAALGLLQAAGLSWVLAATPLAPTASAHDALIAVTLGYLLLHCALAPLFTALQAWRVRLGLVGERAPYEPAVVLQWWDYCLLTFWASYFALVLFPRGIGA
;
A
#
# COMPACT_ATOMS: atom_id res chain seq x y z
N MET A 1 16.37 45.30 -23.80
CA MET A 1 16.36 43.92 -24.34
C MET A 1 17.67 43.27 -23.90
N SER A 2 17.68 42.44 -22.85
CA SER A 2 18.87 41.66 -22.50
C SER A 2 18.77 40.31 -23.20
N GLU A 3 19.69 40.04 -24.13
CA GLU A 3 19.89 38.71 -24.71
C GLU A 3 20.22 37.73 -23.59
N THR A 4 19.27 36.86 -23.24
CA THR A 4 19.50 35.70 -22.39
C THR A 4 20.44 34.78 -23.17
N ARG A 5 21.75 34.82 -22.88
CA ARG A 5 22.69 33.80 -23.36
C ARG A 5 22.10 32.43 -23.01
N ALA A 6 21.79 31.62 -24.02
CA ALA A 6 21.38 30.23 -23.82
C ALA A 6 22.42 29.55 -22.91
N GLN A 7 22.00 29.07 -21.75
CA GLN A 7 22.88 28.32 -20.85
C GLN A 7 23.35 27.06 -21.59
N SER A 8 24.63 26.70 -21.45
CA SER A 8 25.12 25.44 -22.01
C SER A 8 24.43 24.25 -21.31
N PRO A 9 24.15 23.13 -22.01
CA PRO A 9 23.55 21.95 -21.41
C PRO A 9 24.30 21.44 -20.17
N GLU A 10 25.63 21.56 -20.13
CA GLU A 10 26.42 21.12 -18.98
C GLU A 10 26.14 21.98 -17.75
N ARG A 11 26.07 23.30 -17.90
CA ARG A 11 25.75 24.22 -16.80
C ARG A 11 24.34 23.98 -16.29
N LEU A 12 23.41 23.75 -17.21
CA LEU A 12 22.03 23.41 -16.88
C LEU A 12 21.97 22.15 -16.00
N HIS A 13 22.66 21.08 -16.39
CA HIS A 13 22.71 19.85 -15.59
C HIS A 13 23.37 20.07 -14.22
N GLN A 14 24.42 20.88 -14.12
CA GLN A 14 25.07 21.22 -12.85
C GLN A 14 24.12 21.93 -11.88
N ASP A 15 23.33 22.90 -12.38
CA ASP A 15 22.32 23.61 -11.58
C ASP A 15 21.27 22.64 -11.03
N PHE A 16 20.81 21.68 -11.86
CA PHE A 16 19.90 20.62 -11.41
C PHE A 16 20.52 19.68 -10.39
N HIS A 17 21.77 19.28 -10.56
CA HIS A 17 22.48 18.46 -9.58
C HIS A 17 22.65 19.16 -8.23
N ALA A 18 22.83 20.48 -8.20
CA ALA A 18 22.95 21.22 -6.94
C ALA A 18 21.68 21.17 -6.08
N VAL A 19 20.50 21.14 -6.71
CA VAL A 19 19.19 21.17 -6.02
C VAL A 19 18.59 19.78 -5.79
N TRP A 20 18.78 18.88 -6.75
CA TRP A 20 18.23 17.52 -6.72
C TRP A 20 19.21 16.48 -6.19
N GLY A 21 20.50 16.84 -6.07
CA GLY A 21 21.53 15.97 -5.57
C GLY A 21 21.21 15.37 -4.20
N ASN A 22 21.58 14.11 -4.03
CA ASN A 22 21.44 13.41 -2.78
C ASN A 22 22.70 13.58 -1.91
N PRO A 23 22.53 13.81 -0.59
CA PRO A 23 23.65 13.84 0.34
C PRO A 23 24.31 12.46 0.45
N THR A 24 25.61 12.44 0.71
CA THR A 24 26.42 11.23 0.91
C THR A 24 26.71 10.97 2.39
N GLY A 25 27.25 9.78 2.69
CA GLY A 25 27.56 9.37 4.07
C GLY A 25 26.32 9.23 4.95
N TRP A 26 26.45 9.53 6.24
CA TRP A 26 25.34 9.43 7.21
C TRP A 26 24.14 10.34 6.86
N ARG A 27 24.38 11.46 6.17
CA ARG A 27 23.33 12.38 5.73
C ARG A 27 22.39 11.75 4.69
N ALA A 28 22.80 10.66 4.04
CA ALA A 28 21.95 9.91 3.11
C ALA A 28 20.64 9.45 3.77
N LEU A 29 20.59 9.24 5.08
CA LEU A 29 19.37 8.86 5.80
C LEU A 29 18.24 9.91 5.66
N SER A 30 18.58 11.18 5.39
CA SER A 30 17.62 12.27 5.16
C SER A 30 17.05 12.33 3.73
N ILE A 31 17.50 11.47 2.82
CA ILE A 31 17.03 11.47 1.42
C ILE A 31 15.53 11.14 1.37
N VAL A 32 14.80 11.91 0.57
CA VAL A 32 13.36 11.71 0.32
C VAL A 32 13.02 11.43 -1.15
N ASN A 33 14.00 11.55 -2.06
CA ASN A 33 13.78 11.39 -3.49
C ASN A 33 13.33 9.96 -3.84
N HIS A 34 12.32 9.84 -4.70
CA HIS A 34 11.70 8.56 -5.05
C HIS A 34 12.69 7.51 -5.59
N THR A 35 13.74 7.91 -6.33
CA THR A 35 14.71 6.95 -6.88
C THR A 35 15.43 6.22 -5.75
N SER A 36 15.89 6.94 -4.73
CA SER A 36 16.57 6.33 -3.59
C SER A 36 15.61 5.60 -2.66
N ILE A 37 14.41 6.14 -2.43
CA ILE A 37 13.41 5.46 -1.59
C ILE A 37 12.94 4.15 -2.24
N GLY A 38 12.63 4.16 -3.54
CA GLY A 38 12.25 2.94 -4.27
C GLY A 38 13.33 1.87 -4.24
N LEU A 39 14.61 2.25 -4.41
CA LEU A 39 15.74 1.32 -4.27
C LEU A 39 15.86 0.74 -2.84
N ARG A 40 15.61 1.55 -1.81
CA ARG A 40 15.63 1.08 -0.42
C ARG A 40 14.52 0.07 -0.14
N PHE A 41 13.31 0.32 -0.62
CA PHE A 41 12.20 -0.63 -0.54
C PHE A 41 12.57 -1.95 -1.21
N MET A 42 13.01 -1.92 -2.46
CA MET A 42 13.38 -3.14 -3.19
C MET A 42 14.51 -3.90 -2.50
N LEU A 43 15.57 -3.23 -2.05
CA LEU A 43 16.68 -3.88 -1.33
C LEU A 43 16.22 -4.53 -0.02
N THR A 44 15.44 -3.81 0.78
CA THR A 44 14.89 -4.31 2.05
C THR A 44 13.95 -5.50 1.80
N GLY A 45 13.10 -5.42 0.77
CA GLY A 45 12.23 -6.49 0.33
C GLY A 45 13.00 -7.72 -0.16
N THR A 46 14.13 -7.56 -0.85
CA THR A 46 15.02 -8.67 -1.21
C THR A 46 15.60 -9.35 0.03
N VAL A 47 15.99 -8.61 1.07
CA VAL A 47 16.46 -9.20 2.33
C VAL A 47 15.36 -10.02 2.98
N PHE A 48 14.14 -9.49 3.09
CA PHE A 48 13.01 -10.24 3.65
C PHE A 48 12.62 -11.45 2.79
N PHE A 49 12.68 -11.35 1.46
CA PHE A 49 12.50 -12.47 0.56
C PHE A 49 13.48 -13.61 0.84
N LEU A 50 14.77 -13.29 1.04
CA LEU A 50 15.78 -14.28 1.38
C LEU A 50 15.48 -14.95 2.72
N ILE A 51 15.07 -14.18 3.72
CA ILE A 51 14.67 -14.70 5.03
C ILE A 51 13.49 -15.66 4.86
N GLY A 52 12.39 -15.23 4.23
CA GLY A 52 11.23 -16.09 4.02
C GLY A 52 11.53 -17.33 3.15
N GLY A 53 12.45 -17.22 2.20
CA GLY A 53 12.92 -18.34 1.38
C GLY A 53 13.70 -19.38 2.18
N LEU A 54 14.57 -18.93 3.10
CA LEU A 54 15.27 -19.82 4.04
C LEU A 54 14.29 -20.54 4.96
N LEU A 55 13.28 -19.84 5.49
CA LEU A 55 12.21 -20.45 6.30
C LEU A 55 11.48 -21.54 5.50
N ALA A 56 11.18 -21.30 4.22
CA ALA A 56 10.56 -22.29 3.35
C ALA A 56 11.44 -23.54 3.17
N MET A 57 12.75 -23.39 3.03
CA MET A 57 13.66 -24.53 2.90
C MET A 57 13.69 -25.39 4.17
N LEU A 58 13.61 -24.78 5.35
CA LEU A 58 13.53 -25.52 6.62
C LEU A 58 12.22 -26.33 6.72
N ILE A 59 11.08 -25.72 6.33
CA ILE A 59 9.78 -26.39 6.27
C ILE A 59 9.84 -27.60 5.32
N ARG A 60 10.40 -27.42 4.13
CA ARG A 60 10.51 -28.50 3.13
C ARG A 60 11.51 -29.58 3.53
N ALA A 61 12.60 -29.22 4.21
CA ALA A 61 13.52 -30.19 4.77
C ALA A 61 12.84 -31.09 5.81
N GLN A 62 12.05 -30.51 6.73
CA GLN A 62 11.27 -31.25 7.73
C GLN A 62 10.27 -32.22 7.09
N LEU A 63 9.58 -31.79 6.01
CA LEU A 63 8.57 -32.61 5.33
C LEU A 63 9.12 -33.59 4.29
N ALA A 64 10.44 -33.66 4.09
CA ALA A 64 11.04 -34.48 3.03
C ALA A 64 10.81 -35.98 3.21
N ARG A 65 10.63 -36.45 4.45
CA ARG A 65 10.35 -37.86 4.78
C ARG A 65 9.33 -37.96 5.93
N PRO A 66 8.58 -39.07 6.02
CA PRO A 66 7.71 -39.34 7.16
C PRO A 66 8.51 -39.28 8.47
N GLU A 67 7.90 -38.73 9.53
CA GLU A 67 8.43 -38.79 10.90
C GLU A 67 9.86 -38.28 11.08
N LEU A 68 10.33 -37.39 10.21
CA LEU A 68 11.67 -36.83 10.30
C LEU A 68 11.80 -35.93 11.55
N PRO A 69 12.76 -36.16 12.46
CA PRO A 69 12.89 -35.37 13.68
C PRO A 69 13.88 -34.21 13.49
N LEU A 70 13.74 -33.40 12.43
CA LEU A 70 14.64 -32.27 12.17
C LEU A 70 14.24 -31.02 12.98
N ILE A 71 12.95 -30.73 13.05
CA ILE A 71 12.37 -29.56 13.71
C ILE A 71 11.15 -30.00 14.52
N ASP A 72 11.03 -29.51 15.75
CA ASP A 72 9.86 -29.77 16.59
C ASP A 72 8.61 -29.00 16.12
N HIS A 73 7.44 -29.39 16.63
CA HIS A 73 6.15 -28.83 16.21
C HIS A 73 6.01 -27.32 16.52
N GLN A 74 6.56 -26.82 17.63
CA GLN A 74 6.45 -25.42 18.01
C GLN A 74 7.30 -24.56 17.09
N THR A 75 8.54 -24.97 16.84
CA THR A 75 9.43 -24.29 15.89
C THR A 75 8.86 -24.35 14.48
N TYR A 76 8.33 -25.50 14.03
CA TYR A 76 7.66 -25.60 12.73
C TYR A 76 6.51 -24.59 12.59
N ASN A 77 5.69 -24.44 13.63
CA ASN A 77 4.59 -23.47 13.65
C ASN A 77 5.07 -22.02 13.53
N GLN A 78 6.19 -21.68 14.19
CA GLN A 78 6.83 -20.38 14.04
C GLN A 78 7.35 -20.15 12.63
N LEU A 79 8.04 -21.15 12.05
CA LEU A 79 8.63 -21.05 10.72
C LEU A 79 7.59 -20.85 9.63
N PHE A 80 6.51 -21.63 9.60
CA PHE A 80 5.49 -21.47 8.55
C PHE A 80 4.68 -20.18 8.73
N THR A 81 4.47 -19.74 9.98
CA THR A 81 3.79 -18.48 10.27
C THR A 81 4.61 -17.31 9.75
N LEU A 82 5.90 -17.23 10.12
CA LEU A 82 6.79 -16.18 9.63
C LEU A 82 7.04 -16.29 8.13
N HIS A 83 7.18 -17.48 7.54
CA HIS A 83 7.32 -17.61 6.09
C HIS A 83 6.14 -16.92 5.36
N GLY A 84 4.91 -17.24 5.76
CA GLY A 84 3.72 -16.63 5.18
C GLY A 84 3.67 -15.11 5.40
N SER A 85 3.88 -14.65 6.64
CA SER A 85 3.82 -13.22 6.96
C SER A 85 4.92 -12.39 6.28
N VAL A 86 6.15 -12.92 6.24
CA VAL A 86 7.27 -12.26 5.55
C VAL A 86 7.01 -12.17 4.05
N MET A 87 6.51 -13.24 3.42
CA MET A 87 6.26 -13.24 1.98
C MET A 87 5.12 -12.30 1.58
N MET A 88 4.01 -12.32 2.31
CA MET A 88 2.83 -11.48 2.01
C MET A 88 3.09 -10.01 2.32
N PHE A 89 3.49 -9.70 3.56
CA PHE A 89 3.54 -8.33 4.06
C PHE A 89 4.90 -7.65 3.87
N LEU A 90 6.01 -8.39 3.98
CA LEU A 90 7.35 -7.80 3.98
C LEU A 90 8.08 -7.87 2.64
N PHE A 91 7.69 -8.79 1.76
CA PHE A 91 8.26 -8.94 0.43
C PHE A 91 7.31 -8.46 -0.66
N ALA A 92 6.15 -9.10 -0.82
CA ALA A 92 5.38 -8.98 -2.05
C ALA A 92 4.91 -7.54 -2.32
N VAL A 93 4.13 -6.96 -1.40
CA VAL A 93 3.63 -5.58 -1.52
C VAL A 93 4.77 -4.55 -1.51
N PRO A 94 5.72 -4.55 -0.55
CA PRO A 94 6.78 -3.54 -0.52
C PRO A 94 7.72 -3.58 -1.73
N MET A 95 7.94 -4.76 -2.33
CA MET A 95 8.77 -4.88 -3.54
C MET A 95 8.11 -4.21 -4.75
N VAL A 96 6.83 -4.47 -5.00
CA VAL A 96 6.12 -3.84 -6.12
C VAL A 96 5.85 -2.36 -5.88
N GLU A 97 5.61 -1.97 -4.63
CA GLU A 97 5.52 -0.56 -4.21
C GLU A 97 6.86 0.16 -4.45
N GLY A 98 7.98 -0.42 -4.02
CA GLY A 98 9.31 0.12 -4.26
C GLY A 98 9.63 0.30 -5.75
N LEU A 99 9.25 -0.67 -6.58
CA LEU A 99 9.37 -0.58 -8.02
C LEU A 99 8.50 0.55 -8.61
N ALA A 100 7.27 0.69 -8.13
CA ALA A 100 6.37 1.75 -8.56
C ALA A 100 6.88 3.13 -8.15
N VAL A 101 7.32 3.30 -6.90
CA VAL A 101 7.97 4.53 -6.42
C VAL A 101 9.17 4.89 -7.30
N TYR A 102 9.95 3.90 -7.73
CA TYR A 102 11.09 4.10 -8.62
C TYR A 102 10.71 4.51 -10.06
N LEU A 103 9.74 3.81 -10.67
CA LEU A 103 9.40 3.91 -12.10
C LEU A 103 8.34 4.95 -12.44
N ILE A 104 7.33 5.14 -11.60
CA ILE A 104 6.13 5.92 -11.95
C ILE A 104 6.48 7.36 -12.38
N PRO A 105 7.29 8.14 -11.64
CA PRO A 105 7.65 9.48 -12.10
C PRO A 105 8.35 9.48 -13.47
N LYS A 106 9.18 8.47 -13.74
CA LYS A 106 9.92 8.36 -15.00
C LYS A 106 8.99 8.04 -16.17
N MET A 107 8.04 7.12 -15.97
CA MET A 107 7.04 6.78 -16.98
C MET A 107 6.03 7.91 -17.24
N LEU A 108 5.75 8.73 -16.23
CA LEU A 108 4.82 9.86 -16.34
C LEU A 108 5.49 11.17 -16.78
N GLY A 109 6.81 11.18 -17.00
CA GLY A 109 7.54 12.39 -17.39
C GLY A 109 7.63 13.44 -16.27
N ALA A 110 7.69 13.00 -15.02
CA ALA A 110 7.82 13.82 -13.81
C ALA A 110 9.19 13.65 -13.14
N ARG A 111 9.59 14.62 -12.30
CA ARG A 111 10.88 14.59 -11.60
C ARG A 111 10.87 13.79 -10.29
N ASP A 112 9.74 13.75 -9.61
CA ASP A 112 9.54 13.02 -8.35
C ASP A 112 8.04 12.73 -8.16
N LEU A 113 7.71 12.03 -7.08
CA LEU A 113 6.34 11.92 -6.57
C LEU A 113 5.92 13.20 -5.82
N VAL A 114 4.62 13.40 -5.56
CA VAL A 114 4.11 14.66 -5.01
C VAL A 114 4.28 14.83 -3.49
N PHE A 115 4.48 13.74 -2.74
CA PHE A 115 4.74 13.74 -1.29
C PHE A 115 6.04 12.96 -0.93
N PRO A 116 7.23 13.39 -1.38
CA PRO A 116 8.48 12.64 -1.16
C PRO A 116 8.78 12.32 0.32
N ARG A 117 8.40 13.24 1.23
CA ARG A 117 8.55 13.03 2.68
C ARG A 117 7.62 11.93 3.22
N LEU A 118 6.42 11.76 2.66
CA LEU A 118 5.49 10.68 3.00
C LEU A 118 6.04 9.32 2.55
N SER A 119 6.56 9.26 1.31
CA SER A 119 7.27 8.07 0.80
C SER A 119 8.42 7.64 1.71
N ALA A 120 9.24 8.61 2.15
CA ALA A 120 10.35 8.33 3.07
C ALA A 120 9.86 7.87 4.46
N PHE A 121 8.77 8.44 4.97
CA PHE A 121 8.17 8.02 6.23
C PHE A 121 7.66 6.57 6.14
N GLY A 122 6.93 6.24 5.07
CA GLY A 122 6.46 4.88 4.81
C GLY A 122 7.60 3.87 4.80
N TYR A 123 8.69 4.16 4.07
CA TYR A 123 9.88 3.31 4.07
C TYR A 123 10.42 2.99 5.47
N TRP A 124 10.54 3.99 6.34
CA TRP A 124 11.05 3.79 7.70
C TRP A 124 10.09 2.97 8.56
N CYS A 125 8.78 3.20 8.44
CA CYS A 125 7.75 2.37 9.10
C CYS A 125 7.84 0.91 8.65
N TYR A 126 7.99 0.67 7.35
CA TYR A 126 8.20 -0.66 6.78
C TYR A 126 9.45 -1.34 7.34
N LEU A 127 10.61 -0.65 7.32
CA LEU A 127 11.86 -1.20 7.83
C LEU A 127 11.74 -1.57 9.31
N PHE A 128 11.24 -0.66 10.15
CA PHE A 128 11.17 -0.88 11.59
C PHE A 128 10.09 -1.91 11.98
N GLY A 129 8.91 -1.86 11.37
CA GLY A 129 7.85 -2.86 11.58
C GLY A 129 8.28 -4.26 11.15
N GLY A 130 8.89 -4.39 9.97
CA GLY A 130 9.45 -5.66 9.49
C GLY A 130 10.59 -6.17 10.38
N THR A 131 11.42 -5.26 10.91
CA THR A 131 12.49 -5.62 11.88
C THR A 131 11.91 -6.12 13.19
N ILE A 132 10.86 -5.47 13.74
CA ILE A 132 10.15 -5.95 14.93
C ILE A 132 9.67 -7.38 14.69
N LEU A 133 8.97 -7.63 13.59
CA LEU A 133 8.43 -8.95 13.27
C LEU A 133 9.53 -10.01 13.14
N VAL A 134 10.58 -9.76 12.36
CA VAL A 134 11.65 -10.75 12.15
C VAL A 134 12.53 -10.94 13.39
N SER A 135 12.69 -9.91 14.23
CA SER A 135 13.45 -10.01 15.47
C SER A 135 12.85 -11.03 16.46
N SER A 136 11.53 -11.26 16.39
CA SER A 136 10.85 -12.27 17.20
C SER A 136 11.43 -13.68 17.02
N LEU A 137 11.96 -14.00 15.83
CA LEU A 137 12.60 -15.28 15.55
C LEU A 137 13.90 -15.44 16.35
N ALA A 138 14.74 -14.41 16.39
CA ALA A 138 15.99 -14.42 17.14
C ALA A 138 15.77 -14.49 18.66
N LEU A 139 14.62 -14.02 19.12
CA LEU A 139 14.21 -14.05 20.53
C LEU A 139 13.47 -15.34 20.93
N GLY A 140 13.17 -16.24 19.99
CA GLY A 140 12.33 -17.43 20.24
C GLY A 140 10.84 -17.13 20.46
N LEU A 141 10.42 -15.89 20.19
CA LEU A 141 9.08 -15.36 20.44
C LEU A 141 8.26 -15.20 19.15
N ALA A 142 8.65 -15.89 18.08
CA ALA A 142 7.96 -15.78 16.80
C ALA A 142 6.48 -16.19 16.89
N PRO A 143 5.59 -15.51 16.14
CA PRO A 143 4.18 -15.90 16.05
C PRO A 143 4.05 -17.32 15.51
N ASN A 144 3.08 -18.08 16.02
CA ASN A 144 2.89 -19.50 15.73
C ASN A 144 1.43 -19.86 15.35
N GLY A 145 0.57 -18.86 15.10
CA GLY A 145 -0.85 -19.02 14.76
C GLY A 145 -1.17 -19.04 13.25
N GLY A 146 -0.15 -19.06 12.39
CA GLY A 146 -0.28 -18.85 10.95
C GLY A 146 -0.43 -17.37 10.58
N TRP A 147 -0.17 -17.04 9.31
CA TRP A 147 -0.04 -15.65 8.84
C TRP A 147 -1.31 -14.79 8.93
N PHE A 148 -2.45 -15.39 9.29
CA PHE A 148 -3.75 -14.72 9.43
C PHE A 148 -4.30 -14.72 10.86
N MET A 149 -3.55 -15.25 11.84
CA MET A 149 -3.79 -15.06 13.28
C MET A 149 -5.26 -15.23 13.74
N TYR A 150 -5.93 -16.31 13.33
CA TYR A 150 -7.35 -16.52 13.65
C TYR A 150 -7.62 -16.57 15.16
N THR A 151 -8.65 -15.85 15.58
CA THR A 151 -9.30 -16.04 16.87
C THR A 151 -10.17 -17.32 16.84
N PRO A 152 -10.32 -18.03 17.97
CA PRO A 152 -9.82 -17.69 19.30
C PRO A 152 -8.36 -18.12 19.55
N LEU A 153 -7.71 -18.85 18.62
CA LEU A 153 -6.35 -19.38 18.83
C LEU A 153 -5.32 -18.27 19.12
N SER A 154 -5.48 -17.11 18.50
CA SER A 154 -4.64 -15.93 18.73
C SER A 154 -5.05 -15.09 19.95
N SER A 155 -6.20 -15.35 20.58
CA SER A 155 -6.62 -14.65 21.80
C SER A 155 -5.77 -15.09 23.00
N ALA A 156 -5.66 -14.22 24.01
CA ALA A 156 -4.82 -14.47 25.18
C ALA A 156 -5.17 -15.77 25.95
N ALA A 157 -6.43 -16.22 25.86
CA ALA A 157 -6.89 -17.47 26.47
C ALA A 157 -6.22 -18.73 25.87
N HIS A 158 -5.75 -18.69 24.63
CA HIS A 158 -5.12 -19.81 23.94
C HIS A 158 -3.64 -19.56 23.60
N SER A 159 -3.26 -18.29 23.42
CA SER A 159 -1.88 -17.87 23.20
C SER A 159 -1.50 -16.74 24.16
N PRO A 160 -1.20 -17.07 25.45
CA PRO A 160 -0.98 -16.07 26.50
C PRO A 160 0.37 -15.34 26.38
N GLY A 161 1.30 -15.87 25.58
CA GLY A 161 2.58 -15.22 25.31
C GLY A 161 2.47 -14.03 24.36
N VAL A 162 3.55 -13.26 24.26
CA VAL A 162 3.64 -12.06 23.40
C VAL A 162 3.82 -12.36 21.91
N ASN A 163 3.85 -13.64 21.53
CA ASN A 163 4.12 -14.09 20.17
C ASN A 163 3.15 -13.48 19.14
N ALA A 164 1.86 -13.39 19.49
CA ALA A 164 0.85 -12.78 18.65
C ALA A 164 0.99 -11.25 18.58
N ASP A 165 1.44 -10.61 19.67
CA ASP A 165 1.59 -9.15 19.76
C ASP A 165 2.72 -8.65 18.86
N PHE A 166 3.80 -9.44 18.71
CA PHE A 166 4.85 -9.17 17.70
C PHE A 166 4.28 -9.11 16.28
N TRP A 167 3.30 -9.97 15.98
CA TRP A 167 2.62 -9.97 14.68
C TRP A 167 1.72 -8.75 14.55
N LEU A 168 0.82 -8.52 15.52
CA LEU A 168 -0.16 -7.44 15.47
C LEU A 168 0.52 -6.08 15.37
N ILE A 169 1.44 -5.78 16.28
CA ILE A 169 2.13 -4.49 16.33
C ILE A 169 3.09 -4.33 15.15
N GLY A 170 3.83 -5.39 14.80
CA GLY A 170 4.79 -5.37 13.70
C GLY A 170 4.13 -5.15 12.35
N ILE A 171 3.07 -5.91 12.04
CA ILE A 171 2.32 -5.78 10.79
C ILE A 171 1.57 -4.45 10.74
N THR A 172 0.86 -4.04 11.79
CA THR A 172 0.17 -2.73 11.78
C THR A 172 1.15 -1.57 11.56
N PHE A 173 2.38 -1.67 12.04
CA PHE A 173 3.40 -0.66 11.73
C PHE A 173 3.83 -0.68 10.25
N VAL A 174 3.96 -1.86 9.64
CA VAL A 174 4.21 -2.00 8.20
C VAL A 174 3.04 -1.47 7.37
N GLU A 175 1.80 -1.66 7.81
CA GLU A 175 0.61 -1.18 7.09
C GLU A 175 0.57 0.35 6.94
N ILE A 176 1.16 1.09 7.89
CA ILE A 176 1.36 2.54 7.76
C ILE A 176 2.17 2.87 6.50
N SER A 177 3.16 2.04 6.16
CA SER A 177 3.92 2.18 4.91
C SER A 177 3.02 2.00 3.70
N SER A 178 2.28 0.89 3.64
CA SER A 178 1.45 0.57 2.49
C SER A 178 0.41 1.66 2.22
N VAL A 179 -0.29 2.14 3.25
CA VAL A 179 -1.27 3.23 3.11
C VAL A 179 -0.60 4.53 2.65
N ALA A 180 0.57 4.86 3.20
CA ALA A 180 1.34 6.03 2.76
C ALA A 180 1.72 5.94 1.27
N GLY A 181 2.17 4.78 0.80
CA GLY A 181 2.45 4.50 -0.61
C GLY A 181 1.21 4.55 -1.50
N GLY A 182 0.10 3.98 -1.04
CA GLY A 182 -1.19 4.03 -1.74
C GLY A 182 -1.66 5.46 -1.99
N VAL A 183 -1.62 6.31 -0.95
CA VAL A 183 -1.97 7.75 -1.08
C VAL A 183 -1.01 8.45 -2.03
N GLU A 184 0.30 8.28 -1.84
CA GLU A 184 1.32 8.93 -2.66
C GLU A 184 1.20 8.58 -4.14
N LEU A 185 1.10 7.29 -4.46
CA LEU A 185 1.03 6.82 -5.84
C LEU A 185 -0.28 7.23 -6.50
N ALA A 186 -1.42 7.09 -5.81
CA ALA A 186 -2.71 7.49 -6.36
C ALA A 186 -2.72 8.97 -6.74
N VAL A 187 -2.28 9.85 -5.83
CA VAL A 187 -2.27 11.29 -6.07
C VAL A 187 -1.21 11.66 -7.11
N SER A 188 -0.01 11.08 -7.06
CA SER A 188 1.07 11.39 -8.02
C SER A 188 0.68 10.99 -9.44
N ILE A 189 0.07 9.82 -9.63
CA ILE A 189 -0.37 9.37 -10.96
C ILE A 189 -1.47 10.29 -11.52
N LEU A 190 -2.39 10.76 -10.70
CA LEU A 190 -3.45 11.65 -11.16
C LEU A 190 -2.95 13.09 -11.38
N ARG A 191 -2.06 13.59 -10.52
CA ARG A 191 -1.75 15.02 -10.39
C ARG A 191 -0.35 15.44 -10.84
N SER A 192 0.55 14.55 -11.22
CA SER A 192 1.89 14.92 -11.71
C SER A 192 2.28 14.14 -12.97
N ARG A 193 1.52 14.34 -14.06
CA ARG A 193 1.80 13.78 -15.38
C ARG A 193 2.38 14.81 -16.33
N ALA A 194 3.10 14.31 -17.34
CA ALA A 194 3.58 15.10 -18.46
C ALA A 194 2.44 15.88 -19.12
N PRO A 195 2.67 17.14 -19.54
CA PRO A 195 1.68 17.94 -20.24
C PRO A 195 1.03 17.20 -21.41
N GLY A 196 -0.30 17.08 -21.41
CA GLY A 196 -1.07 16.43 -22.48
C GLY A 196 -1.31 14.93 -22.31
N MET A 197 -0.72 14.30 -21.28
CA MET A 197 -0.92 12.87 -20.98
C MET A 197 -2.24 12.66 -20.23
N SER A 198 -3.34 12.58 -20.97
CA SER A 198 -4.65 12.20 -20.45
C SER A 198 -4.67 10.75 -19.93
N LEU A 199 -5.68 10.41 -19.12
CA LEU A 199 -5.84 9.05 -18.57
C LEU A 199 -5.79 7.96 -19.65
N ASP A 200 -6.44 8.19 -20.80
CA ASP A 200 -6.47 7.22 -21.90
C ASP A 200 -5.14 7.11 -22.68
N ARG A 201 -4.12 7.90 -22.33
CA ARG A 201 -2.78 7.88 -22.93
C ARG A 201 -1.68 7.39 -21.98
N MET A 202 -2.00 7.17 -20.70
CA MET A 202 -1.00 6.73 -19.73
C MET A 202 -0.40 5.36 -20.09
N PRO A 203 0.89 5.11 -19.78
CA PRO A 203 1.45 3.77 -19.82
C PRO A 203 0.63 2.79 -18.97
N LEU A 204 0.52 1.54 -19.41
CA LEU A 204 -0.31 0.55 -18.70
C LEU A 204 0.16 0.31 -17.27
N PHE A 205 1.47 0.21 -17.03
CA PHE A 205 1.97 0.09 -15.65
C PHE A 205 1.44 1.20 -14.73
N ALA A 206 1.28 2.43 -15.21
CA ALA A 206 0.67 3.51 -14.41
C ALA A 206 -0.83 3.28 -14.14
N TRP A 207 -1.58 2.69 -15.07
CA TRP A 207 -2.97 2.28 -14.83
C TRP A 207 -3.06 1.17 -13.78
N TYR A 208 -2.24 0.13 -13.89
CA TYR A 208 -2.19 -0.96 -12.92
C TYR A 208 -1.81 -0.44 -11.54
N MET A 209 -0.81 0.45 -11.44
CA MET A 209 -0.43 1.06 -10.17
C MET A 209 -1.48 2.03 -9.63
N LEU A 210 -2.22 2.75 -10.47
CA LEU A 210 -3.33 3.60 -10.03
C LEU A 210 -4.42 2.75 -9.37
N VAL A 211 -4.88 1.70 -10.04
CA VAL A 211 -5.89 0.80 -9.48
C VAL A 211 -5.38 0.12 -8.21
N THR A 212 -4.14 -0.38 -8.23
CA THR A 212 -3.50 -0.99 -7.04
C THR A 212 -3.42 -0.01 -5.88
N SER A 213 -3.00 1.23 -6.11
CA SER A 213 -2.89 2.25 -5.06
C SER A 213 -4.24 2.61 -4.44
N LEU A 214 -5.31 2.66 -5.24
CA LEU A 214 -6.67 2.82 -4.74
C LEU A 214 -7.12 1.58 -3.97
N MET A 215 -6.83 0.38 -4.47
CA MET A 215 -7.12 -0.86 -3.74
C MET A 215 -6.40 -0.89 -2.39
N ILE A 216 -5.17 -0.39 -2.27
CA ILE A 216 -4.48 -0.28 -0.99
C ILE A 216 -5.24 0.66 -0.04
N VAL A 217 -5.65 1.84 -0.54
CA VAL A 217 -6.44 2.83 0.22
C VAL A 217 -7.74 2.23 0.75
N PHE A 218 -8.42 1.36 -0.01
CA PHE A 218 -9.66 0.71 0.43
C PHE A 218 -9.45 -0.63 1.16
N GLY A 219 -8.37 -1.36 0.89
CA GLY A 219 -8.20 -2.76 1.29
C GLY A 219 -7.46 -2.97 2.60
N PHE A 220 -6.47 -2.15 2.92
CA PHE A 220 -5.70 -2.26 4.18
C PHE A 220 -6.47 -1.87 5.46
N PRO A 221 -7.34 -0.84 5.44
CA PRO A 221 -8.01 -0.38 6.68
C PRO A 221 -8.78 -1.43 7.50
N PRO A 222 -9.48 -2.43 6.90
CA PRO A 222 -10.08 -3.53 7.65
C PRO A 222 -9.10 -4.34 8.51
N LEU A 223 -7.88 -4.62 8.01
CA LEU A 223 -6.87 -5.35 8.77
C LEU A 223 -6.27 -4.48 9.89
N ILE A 224 -6.04 -3.19 9.61
CA ILE A 224 -5.60 -2.23 10.65
C ILE A 224 -6.63 -2.22 11.79
N LEU A 225 -7.92 -2.14 11.47
CA LEU A 225 -8.98 -2.21 12.48
C LEU A 225 -8.94 -3.54 13.22
N GLY A 226 -8.96 -4.67 12.51
CA GLY A 226 -8.93 -5.99 13.11
C GLY A 226 -7.77 -6.13 14.11
N SER A 227 -6.58 -5.71 13.70
CA SER A 227 -5.38 -5.74 14.53
C SER A 227 -5.51 -4.85 15.78
N ILE A 228 -6.08 -3.65 15.65
CA ILE A 228 -6.38 -2.78 16.81
C ILE A 228 -7.37 -3.47 17.77
N LEU A 229 -8.44 -4.07 17.25
CA LEU A 229 -9.43 -4.75 18.09
C LEU A 229 -8.82 -5.96 18.82
N LEU A 230 -8.02 -6.77 18.13
CA LEU A 230 -7.39 -7.95 18.74
C LEU A 230 -6.29 -7.56 19.73
N GLU A 231 -5.53 -6.50 19.46
CA GLU A 231 -4.56 -5.95 20.42
C GLU A 231 -5.28 -5.43 21.68
N LEU A 232 -6.40 -4.70 21.53
CA LEU A 232 -7.20 -4.26 22.68
C LEU A 232 -7.81 -5.43 23.48
N GLU A 233 -8.25 -6.49 22.80
CA GLU A 233 -8.73 -7.72 23.47
C GLU A 233 -7.60 -8.37 24.28
N ARG A 234 -6.39 -8.49 23.71
CA ARG A 234 -5.26 -9.14 24.36
C ARG A 234 -4.63 -8.29 25.47
N ALA A 235 -4.44 -6.99 25.23
CA ALA A 235 -3.75 -6.07 26.12
C ALA A 235 -4.64 -5.50 27.23
N ALA A 236 -5.92 -5.25 26.94
CA ALA A 236 -6.87 -4.61 27.86
C ALA A 236 -8.08 -5.47 28.21
N GLY A 237 -8.19 -6.70 27.68
CA GLY A 237 -9.27 -7.63 28.00
C GLY A 237 -10.61 -7.28 27.37
N PHE A 238 -10.65 -6.44 26.33
CA PHE A 238 -11.90 -6.10 25.64
C PHE A 238 -12.52 -7.35 24.97
N ALA A 239 -13.83 -7.38 24.79
CA ALA A 239 -14.55 -8.60 24.41
C ALA A 239 -15.05 -8.60 22.95
N PHE A 240 -14.19 -8.46 21.94
CA PHE A 240 -14.65 -8.38 20.54
C PHE A 240 -14.93 -9.74 19.92
N PHE A 241 -14.06 -10.71 20.18
CA PHE A 241 -14.09 -12.04 19.56
C PHE A 241 -14.52 -13.14 20.55
N ASP A 242 -14.74 -12.79 21.82
CA ASP A 242 -15.10 -13.71 22.89
C ASP A 242 -16.62 -13.97 22.96
N VAL A 243 -17.00 -15.21 22.62
CA VAL A 243 -18.39 -15.69 22.61
C VAL A 243 -19.07 -15.59 23.97
N ALA A 244 -18.34 -15.79 25.08
CA ALA A 244 -18.93 -15.76 26.42
C ALA A 244 -19.39 -14.35 26.83
N ARG A 245 -18.83 -13.32 26.19
CA ARG A 245 -19.10 -11.90 26.44
C ARG A 245 -19.82 -11.23 25.25
N GLY A 246 -20.42 -12.03 24.37
CA GLY A 246 -21.24 -11.56 23.25
C GLY A 246 -20.47 -11.22 21.96
N GLY A 247 -19.17 -11.51 21.90
CA GLY A 247 -18.35 -11.39 20.69
C GLY A 247 -18.48 -12.61 19.77
N ASP A 248 -17.78 -12.58 18.64
CA ASP A 248 -17.74 -13.68 17.67
C ASP A 248 -16.35 -13.82 17.02
N PRO A 249 -15.68 -14.98 17.11
CA PRO A 249 -14.40 -15.22 16.44
C PRO A 249 -14.45 -15.07 14.91
N LEU A 250 -15.61 -15.27 14.28
CA LEU A 250 -15.76 -15.10 12.83
C LEU A 250 -15.68 -13.64 12.39
N LEU A 251 -15.92 -12.68 13.29
CA LEU A 251 -15.71 -11.26 12.99
C LEU A 251 -14.26 -11.00 12.56
N TRP A 252 -13.28 -11.62 13.21
CA TRP A 252 -11.87 -11.53 12.80
C TRP A 252 -11.69 -12.00 11.36
N GLN A 253 -12.27 -13.15 11.00
CA GLN A 253 -12.15 -13.69 9.65
C GLN A 253 -12.78 -12.76 8.60
N HIS A 254 -13.93 -12.17 8.91
CA HIS A 254 -14.55 -11.18 8.02
C HIS A 254 -13.64 -9.97 7.82
N LEU A 255 -13.12 -9.36 8.90
CA LEU A 255 -12.23 -8.21 8.82
C LEU A 255 -10.91 -8.53 8.11
N PHE A 256 -10.31 -9.67 8.44
CA PHE A 256 -9.07 -10.13 7.85
C PHE A 256 -9.24 -10.39 6.35
N TRP A 257 -10.27 -11.10 5.90
CA TRP A 257 -10.43 -11.43 4.48
C TRP A 257 -10.99 -10.29 3.64
N LEU A 258 -11.73 -9.36 4.24
CA LEU A 258 -12.09 -8.09 3.58
C LEU A 258 -10.84 -7.32 3.14
N PHE A 259 -9.73 -7.50 3.84
CA PHE A 259 -8.39 -7.09 3.41
C PHE A 259 -7.69 -8.14 2.53
N GLY A 260 -7.57 -9.37 3.03
CA GLY A 260 -6.62 -10.38 2.55
C GLY A 260 -6.93 -10.89 1.16
N HIS A 261 -8.20 -10.84 0.72
CA HIS A 261 -8.51 -11.17 -0.66
C HIS A 261 -8.22 -10.03 -1.65
N PRO A 262 -8.59 -8.76 -1.40
CA PRO A 262 -8.03 -7.65 -2.16
C PRO A 262 -6.49 -7.62 -2.20
N GLU A 263 -5.81 -7.98 -1.11
CA GLU A 263 -4.35 -8.02 -1.03
C GLU A 263 -3.71 -8.89 -2.12
N VAL A 264 -4.25 -10.07 -2.41
CA VAL A 264 -3.67 -10.93 -3.46
C VAL A 264 -3.75 -10.29 -4.85
N TYR A 265 -4.75 -9.44 -5.10
CA TYR A 265 -4.80 -8.64 -6.33
C TYR A 265 -3.90 -7.41 -6.27
N ILE A 266 -3.70 -6.82 -5.09
CA ILE A 266 -2.70 -5.75 -4.88
C ILE A 266 -1.29 -6.26 -5.21
N ILE A 267 -1.02 -7.54 -4.98
CA ILE A 267 0.24 -8.21 -5.36
C ILE A 267 0.25 -8.53 -6.86
N PHE A 268 -0.84 -9.07 -7.41
CA PHE A 268 -0.91 -9.52 -8.80
C PHE A 268 -0.96 -8.37 -9.84
N LEU A 269 -1.74 -7.32 -9.61
CA LEU A 269 -1.96 -6.27 -10.60
C LEU A 269 -0.67 -5.54 -10.99
N PRO A 270 0.23 -5.14 -10.08
CA PRO A 270 1.52 -4.58 -10.47
C PRO A 270 2.33 -5.51 -11.37
N ALA A 271 2.32 -6.81 -11.07
CA ALA A 271 3.01 -7.81 -11.87
C ALA A 271 2.40 -7.97 -13.28
N ALA A 272 1.07 -8.01 -13.39
CA ALA A 272 0.36 -7.95 -14.67
C ALA A 272 0.63 -6.63 -15.43
N GLY A 273 0.85 -5.53 -14.70
CA GLY A 273 1.32 -4.26 -15.25
C GLY A 273 2.72 -4.35 -15.84
N ILE A 274 3.66 -5.03 -15.16
CA ILE A 274 5.00 -5.32 -15.69
C ILE A 274 4.86 -6.13 -16.99
N VAL A 275 4.08 -7.20 -17.00
CA VAL A 275 3.82 -8.00 -18.21
C VAL A 275 3.30 -7.11 -19.33
N SER A 276 2.29 -6.29 -19.05
CA SER A 276 1.64 -5.41 -20.03
C SER A 276 2.57 -4.32 -20.59
N THR A 277 3.61 -3.93 -19.83
CA THR A 277 4.63 -2.96 -20.28
C THR A 277 5.76 -3.63 -21.06
N LEU A 278 6.23 -4.81 -20.64
CA LEU A 278 7.36 -5.49 -21.29
C LEU A 278 6.95 -6.22 -22.57
N LEU A 279 5.77 -6.82 -22.58
CA LEU A 279 5.32 -7.68 -23.68
C LEU A 279 5.31 -6.95 -25.04
N PRO A 280 4.80 -5.70 -25.16
CA PRO A 280 4.83 -4.94 -26.42
C PRO A 280 6.24 -4.70 -26.97
N VAL A 281 7.20 -4.40 -26.07
CA VAL A 281 8.59 -4.11 -26.42
C VAL A 281 9.23 -5.33 -27.08
N PHE A 282 9.10 -6.50 -26.45
CA PHE A 282 9.69 -7.73 -26.94
C PHE A 282 8.88 -8.42 -28.03
N ALA A 283 7.57 -8.14 -28.14
CA ALA A 283 6.75 -8.51 -29.29
C ALA A 283 6.92 -7.56 -30.49
N ARG A 284 7.66 -6.44 -30.32
CA ARG A 284 7.89 -5.41 -31.35
C ARG A 284 6.58 -4.90 -31.96
N ARG A 285 5.56 -4.76 -31.10
CA ARG A 285 4.20 -4.40 -31.49
C ARG A 285 3.47 -3.72 -30.32
N PRO A 286 2.70 -2.64 -30.56
CA PRO A 286 1.79 -2.10 -29.55
C PRO A 286 0.87 -3.16 -28.95
N LEU A 287 0.54 -3.03 -27.67
CA LEU A 287 -0.34 -3.98 -26.99
C LEU A 287 -1.73 -4.01 -27.64
N VAL A 288 -2.22 -5.21 -27.95
CA VAL A 288 -3.57 -5.42 -28.46
C VAL A 288 -4.58 -5.13 -27.34
N GLY A 289 -5.61 -4.33 -27.62
CA GLY A 289 -6.74 -4.17 -26.70
C GLY A 289 -6.50 -3.26 -25.49
N TYR A 290 -5.66 -2.22 -25.58
CA TYR A 290 -5.38 -1.28 -24.47
C TYR A 290 -6.62 -0.88 -23.64
N ARG A 291 -7.71 -0.45 -24.29
CA ARG A 291 -8.95 -0.05 -23.59
C ARG A 291 -9.60 -1.20 -22.82
N TRP A 292 -9.62 -2.40 -23.41
CA TRP A 292 -10.16 -3.60 -22.78
C TRP A 292 -9.33 -4.02 -21.58
N LEU A 293 -8.00 -3.90 -21.65
CA LEU A 293 -7.13 -4.11 -20.49
C LEU A 293 -7.39 -3.10 -19.38
N VAL A 294 -7.49 -1.80 -19.69
CA VAL A 294 -7.81 -0.78 -18.67
C VAL A 294 -9.15 -1.09 -17.99
N LEU A 295 -10.18 -1.44 -18.76
CA LEU A 295 -11.49 -1.84 -18.20
C LEU A 295 -11.39 -3.13 -17.37
N ALA A 296 -10.61 -4.11 -17.81
CA ALA A 296 -10.38 -5.34 -17.07
C ALA A 296 -9.70 -5.07 -15.72
N VAL A 297 -8.67 -4.22 -15.68
CA VAL A 297 -7.98 -3.87 -14.44
C VAL A 297 -8.89 -3.12 -13.47
N ILE A 298 -9.66 -2.14 -13.96
CA ILE A 298 -10.67 -1.44 -13.14
C ILE A 298 -11.72 -2.43 -12.62
N GLY A 299 -12.20 -3.34 -13.48
CA GLY A 299 -13.15 -4.38 -13.11
C GLY A 299 -12.61 -5.33 -12.04
N THR A 300 -11.37 -5.81 -12.19
CA THR A 300 -10.69 -6.61 -11.17
C THR A 300 -10.58 -5.85 -9.84
N GLY A 301 -10.17 -4.58 -9.89
CA GLY A 301 -10.05 -3.77 -8.69
C GLY A 301 -11.37 -3.63 -7.93
N PHE A 302 -12.47 -3.36 -8.63
CA PHE A 302 -13.79 -3.29 -8.01
C PHE A 302 -14.29 -4.65 -7.50
N LEU A 303 -14.22 -5.70 -8.33
CA LEU A 303 -14.71 -7.03 -7.98
C LEU A 303 -13.96 -7.62 -6.78
N SER A 304 -12.66 -7.30 -6.61
CA SER A 304 -11.83 -7.85 -5.53
C SER A 304 -12.41 -7.67 -4.11
N PHE A 305 -13.19 -6.60 -3.89
CA PHE A 305 -13.84 -6.31 -2.61
C PHE A 305 -15.13 -7.10 -2.36
N GLY A 306 -15.63 -7.85 -3.34
CA GLY A 306 -16.90 -8.56 -3.28
C GLY A 306 -16.80 -10.08 -3.10
N LEU A 307 -15.62 -10.63 -2.75
CA LEU A 307 -15.34 -12.07 -2.90
C LEU A 307 -14.82 -12.75 -1.64
N TRP A 308 -14.53 -11.99 -0.58
CA TRP A 308 -13.70 -12.45 0.54
C TRP A 308 -14.22 -13.71 1.26
N VAL A 309 -15.54 -13.93 1.28
CA VAL A 309 -16.20 -15.07 1.94
C VAL A 309 -15.83 -16.41 1.30
N HIS A 310 -15.24 -16.44 0.10
CA HIS A 310 -14.73 -17.70 -0.46
C HIS A 310 -13.60 -18.34 0.36
N HIS A 311 -12.96 -17.59 1.26
CA HIS A 311 -12.02 -18.14 2.25
C HIS A 311 -12.71 -18.73 3.49
N MET A 312 -14.04 -18.63 3.54
CA MET A 312 -14.88 -18.95 4.69
C MET A 312 -15.96 -19.99 4.34
N PHE A 313 -15.87 -20.69 3.20
CA PHE A 313 -16.91 -21.62 2.78
C PHE A 313 -17.12 -22.81 3.74
N THR A 314 -16.14 -23.11 4.57
CA THR A 314 -16.16 -24.22 5.54
C THR A 314 -16.56 -23.79 6.96
N VAL A 315 -16.86 -22.50 7.20
CA VAL A 315 -17.15 -21.99 8.56
C VAL A 315 -18.64 -21.90 8.92
N GLY A 316 -19.52 -22.47 8.07
CA GLY A 316 -20.96 -22.53 8.34
C GLY A 316 -21.76 -21.31 7.88
N ILE A 317 -21.24 -20.51 6.94
CA ILE A 317 -21.99 -19.41 6.30
C ILE A 317 -23.27 -19.94 5.63
N PRO A 318 -24.42 -19.23 5.68
CA PRO A 318 -25.65 -19.68 5.02
C PRO A 318 -25.47 -19.95 3.52
N LEU A 319 -26.15 -20.97 2.99
CA LEU A 319 -26.01 -21.42 1.59
C LEU A 319 -26.21 -20.29 0.56
N LEU A 320 -27.17 -19.38 0.80
CA LEU A 320 -27.39 -18.23 -0.07
C LEU A 320 -26.16 -17.33 -0.16
N GLY A 321 -25.49 -17.09 0.97
CA GLY A 321 -24.22 -16.37 1.03
C GLY A 321 -23.14 -17.11 0.26
N GLN A 322 -22.96 -18.41 0.51
CA GLN A 322 -21.97 -19.22 -0.21
C GLN A 322 -22.17 -19.19 -1.73
N ALA A 323 -23.41 -19.34 -2.20
CA ALA A 323 -23.75 -19.31 -3.63
C ALA A 323 -23.44 -17.94 -4.25
N PHE A 324 -23.77 -16.85 -3.57
CA PHE A 324 -23.46 -15.49 -4.04
C PHE A 324 -21.95 -15.29 -4.19
N PHE A 325 -21.17 -15.61 -3.16
CA PHE A 325 -19.71 -15.40 -3.19
C PHE A 325 -19.00 -16.38 -4.12
N SER A 326 -19.53 -17.58 -4.32
CA SER A 326 -19.05 -18.53 -5.34
C SER A 326 -19.21 -17.97 -6.75
N ALA A 327 -20.40 -17.46 -7.10
CA ALA A 327 -20.66 -16.84 -8.40
C ALA A 327 -19.79 -15.59 -8.63
N ALA A 328 -19.67 -14.73 -7.61
CA ALA A 328 -18.83 -13.55 -7.68
C ALA A 328 -17.34 -13.92 -7.90
N SER A 329 -16.86 -14.97 -7.23
CA SER A 329 -15.46 -15.43 -7.34
C SER A 329 -15.15 -15.96 -8.74
N MET A 330 -16.09 -16.69 -9.35
CA MET A 330 -15.96 -17.13 -10.74
C MET A 330 -15.98 -15.97 -11.73
N LEU A 331 -16.74 -14.90 -11.47
CA LEU A 331 -16.84 -13.75 -12.36
C LEU A 331 -15.49 -13.04 -12.56
N VAL A 332 -14.58 -13.08 -11.59
CA VAL A 332 -13.24 -12.47 -11.72
C VAL A 332 -12.36 -13.18 -12.76
N ALA A 333 -12.67 -14.42 -13.12
CA ALA A 333 -12.00 -15.08 -14.23
C ALA A 333 -12.18 -14.31 -15.56
N VAL A 334 -13.27 -13.55 -15.72
CA VAL A 334 -13.55 -12.79 -16.95
C VAL A 334 -12.56 -11.64 -17.18
N PRO A 335 -12.41 -10.66 -16.25
CA PRO A 335 -11.37 -9.63 -16.39
C PRO A 335 -9.96 -10.20 -16.56
N THR A 336 -9.61 -11.26 -15.81
CA THR A 336 -8.30 -11.90 -15.91
C THR A 336 -8.10 -12.55 -17.29
N GLY A 337 -9.13 -13.22 -17.81
CA GLY A 337 -9.13 -13.80 -19.14
C GLY A 337 -8.92 -12.76 -20.23
N ILE A 338 -9.59 -11.59 -20.15
CA ILE A 338 -9.39 -10.48 -21.10
C ILE A 338 -7.90 -10.09 -21.17
N GLN A 339 -7.23 -9.97 -20.03
CA GLN A 339 -5.81 -9.63 -19.97
C GLN A 339 -4.95 -10.71 -20.63
N VAL A 340 -5.17 -11.98 -20.28
CA VAL A 340 -4.42 -13.12 -20.84
C VAL A 340 -4.60 -13.20 -22.36
N PHE A 341 -5.82 -13.09 -22.87
CA PHE A 341 -6.06 -13.13 -24.32
C PHE A 341 -5.47 -11.92 -25.05
N ALA A 342 -5.46 -10.74 -24.43
CA ALA A 342 -4.79 -9.57 -25.00
C ALA A 342 -3.27 -9.75 -25.09
N TRP A 343 -2.64 -10.37 -24.07
CA TRP A 343 -1.22 -10.73 -24.10
C TRP A 343 -0.92 -11.75 -25.20
N LEU A 344 -1.71 -12.84 -25.29
CA LEU A 344 -1.56 -13.86 -26.32
C LEU A 344 -1.73 -13.28 -27.73
N ALA A 345 -2.74 -12.42 -27.94
CA ALA A 345 -2.96 -11.76 -29.22
C ALA A 345 -1.80 -10.83 -29.61
N THR A 346 -1.20 -10.15 -28.64
CA THR A 346 -0.02 -9.29 -28.87
C THR A 346 1.19 -10.12 -29.32
N LEU A 347 1.43 -11.27 -28.67
CA LEU A 347 2.48 -12.20 -29.08
C LEU A 347 2.22 -12.79 -30.48
N TRP A 348 0.99 -13.23 -30.73
CA TRP A 348 0.58 -13.84 -32.00
C TRP A 348 0.76 -12.89 -33.19
N THR A 349 0.39 -11.62 -33.01
CA THR A 349 0.42 -10.62 -34.09
C THR A 349 1.74 -9.86 -34.18
N GLY A 350 2.65 -10.07 -33.23
CA GLY A 350 3.96 -9.45 -33.16
C GLY A 350 5.09 -10.30 -33.74
N ARG A 351 6.33 -9.93 -33.40
CA ARG A 351 7.56 -10.67 -33.72
C ARG A 351 8.35 -10.88 -32.42
N PRO A 352 8.01 -11.90 -31.61
CA PRO A 352 8.59 -12.10 -30.29
C PRO A 352 10.11 -12.34 -30.34
N LEU A 353 10.86 -11.57 -29.56
CA LEU A 353 12.29 -11.76 -29.32
C LEU A 353 12.50 -12.58 -28.06
N PHE A 354 13.05 -13.79 -28.18
CA PHE A 354 13.24 -14.74 -27.08
C PHE A 354 14.55 -14.50 -26.28
N ASN A 355 14.64 -13.32 -25.66
CA ASN A 355 15.67 -12.99 -24.68
C ASN A 355 15.26 -13.41 -23.25
N VAL A 356 16.12 -13.17 -22.26
CA VAL A 356 15.84 -13.56 -20.85
C VAL A 356 14.49 -13.00 -20.34
N PRO A 357 14.18 -11.69 -20.42
CA PRO A 357 12.86 -11.18 -20.00
C PRO A 357 11.68 -11.92 -20.63
N MET A 358 11.71 -12.18 -21.95
CA MET A 358 10.64 -12.90 -22.63
C MET A 358 10.47 -14.35 -22.13
N LEU A 359 11.55 -15.05 -21.77
CA LEU A 359 11.44 -16.39 -21.17
C LEU A 359 10.65 -16.37 -19.87
N TRP A 360 10.93 -15.40 -18.99
CA TRP A 360 10.19 -15.21 -17.74
C TRP A 360 8.72 -14.84 -17.98
N LEU A 361 8.41 -14.02 -19.00
CA LEU A 361 7.03 -13.69 -19.37
C LEU A 361 6.25 -14.91 -19.87
N VAL A 362 6.87 -15.77 -20.70
CA VAL A 362 6.25 -17.01 -21.16
C VAL A 362 6.07 -17.99 -20.00
N GLY A 363 7.07 -18.12 -19.11
CA GLY A 363 6.97 -18.92 -17.89
C GLY A 363 5.83 -18.45 -16.98
N PHE A 364 5.67 -17.13 -16.81
CA PHE A 364 4.52 -16.52 -16.14
C PHE A 364 3.21 -16.98 -16.77
N LEU A 365 3.03 -16.86 -18.10
CA LEU A 365 1.78 -17.24 -18.76
C LEU A 365 1.40 -18.70 -18.49
N VAL A 366 2.38 -19.61 -18.56
CA VAL A 366 2.15 -21.05 -18.32
C VAL A 366 1.74 -21.30 -16.88
N ILE A 367 2.51 -20.80 -15.91
CA ILE A 367 2.27 -21.07 -14.49
C ILE A 367 0.99 -20.35 -14.03
N PHE A 368 0.81 -19.09 -14.41
CA PHE A 368 -0.32 -18.29 -13.98
C PHE A 368 -1.66 -18.84 -14.50
N VAL A 369 -1.72 -19.29 -15.76
CA VAL A 369 -2.95 -19.91 -16.29
C VAL A 369 -3.26 -21.22 -15.56
N ALA A 370 -2.27 -22.08 -15.30
CA ALA A 370 -2.47 -23.29 -14.52
C ALA A 370 -2.96 -22.98 -13.08
N GLY A 371 -2.41 -21.94 -12.45
CA GLY A 371 -2.86 -21.44 -11.14
C GLY A 371 -4.27 -20.87 -11.17
N GLY A 372 -4.61 -20.09 -12.20
CA GLY A 372 -5.94 -19.50 -12.36
C GLY A 372 -7.03 -20.57 -12.49
N LEU A 373 -6.75 -21.65 -13.23
CA LEU A 373 -7.69 -22.78 -13.36
C LEU A 373 -7.98 -23.45 -12.01
N THR A 374 -6.95 -23.66 -11.18
CA THR A 374 -7.15 -24.22 -9.82
C THR A 374 -7.87 -23.24 -8.89
N GLY A 375 -7.75 -21.93 -9.11
CA GLY A 375 -8.52 -20.92 -8.39
C GLY A 375 -10.01 -20.97 -8.72
N VAL A 376 -10.37 -21.17 -9.99
CA VAL A 376 -11.76 -21.40 -10.40
C VAL A 376 -12.31 -22.67 -9.76
N MET A 377 -11.48 -23.71 -9.60
CA MET A 377 -11.88 -24.93 -8.88
C MET A 377 -12.18 -24.63 -7.40
N LEU A 378 -11.36 -23.83 -6.72
CA LEU A 378 -11.60 -23.41 -5.32
C LEU A 378 -12.81 -22.48 -5.17
N ALA A 379 -13.19 -21.75 -6.21
CA ALA A 379 -14.43 -20.96 -6.20
C ALA A 379 -15.70 -21.83 -6.20
N LEU A 380 -15.60 -23.13 -6.53
CA LEU A 380 -16.70 -24.09 -6.48
C LEU A 380 -16.84 -24.64 -5.05
N VAL A 381 -17.86 -24.17 -4.33
CA VAL A 381 -18.12 -24.54 -2.92
C VAL A 381 -18.02 -26.05 -2.64
N PRO A 382 -18.64 -26.97 -3.42
CA PRO A 382 -18.54 -28.40 -3.12
C PRO A 382 -17.13 -28.96 -3.28
N PHE A 383 -16.35 -28.39 -4.19
CA PHE A 383 -14.95 -28.77 -4.38
C PHE A 383 -14.10 -28.20 -3.25
N ASP A 384 -14.28 -26.92 -2.91
CA ASP A 384 -13.56 -26.28 -1.81
C ASP A 384 -13.76 -27.07 -0.51
N TRP A 385 -14.98 -27.49 -0.16
CA TRP A 385 -15.22 -28.31 1.05
C TRP A 385 -14.34 -29.56 1.15
N GLN A 386 -13.91 -30.15 0.03
CA GLN A 386 -13.02 -31.31 0.03
C GLN A 386 -11.54 -30.94 0.18
N VAL A 387 -11.12 -29.83 -0.44
CA VAL A 387 -9.70 -29.48 -0.55
C VAL A 387 -9.30 -28.29 0.35
N HIS A 388 -10.25 -27.67 1.04
CA HIS A 388 -10.03 -26.58 1.97
C HIS A 388 -8.99 -26.99 3.02
N ASP A 389 -8.09 -26.07 3.36
CA ASP A 389 -6.99 -26.35 4.30
C ASP A 389 -6.12 -27.57 3.95
N SER A 390 -6.09 -28.01 2.69
CA SER A 390 -5.15 -29.04 2.21
C SER A 390 -3.94 -28.44 1.49
N HIS A 391 -2.98 -29.29 1.13
CA HIS A 391 -1.90 -28.94 0.22
C HIS A 391 -2.38 -28.42 -1.16
N PHE A 392 -3.61 -28.68 -1.58
CA PHE A 392 -4.15 -28.17 -2.84
C PHE A 392 -4.25 -26.64 -2.81
N VAL A 393 -4.76 -26.08 -1.72
CA VAL A 393 -4.84 -24.62 -1.52
C VAL A 393 -3.45 -24.01 -1.44
N VAL A 394 -2.51 -24.68 -0.77
CA VAL A 394 -1.10 -24.23 -0.70
C VAL A 394 -0.49 -24.16 -2.10
N ALA A 395 -0.69 -25.21 -2.90
CA ALA A 395 -0.18 -25.28 -4.26
C ALA A 395 -0.80 -24.21 -5.17
N HIS A 396 -2.13 -24.07 -5.14
CA HIS A 396 -2.85 -23.02 -5.86
C HIS A 396 -2.27 -21.64 -5.56
N MET A 397 -2.18 -21.29 -4.27
CA MET A 397 -1.68 -19.99 -3.81
C MET A 397 -0.26 -19.73 -4.32
N HIS A 398 0.63 -20.73 -4.31
CA HIS A 398 1.99 -20.55 -4.83
C HIS A 398 2.03 -20.44 -6.36
N TYR A 399 1.15 -21.13 -7.10
CA TYR A 399 1.02 -20.95 -8.55
C TYR A 399 0.62 -19.51 -8.91
N VAL A 400 -0.35 -18.93 -8.20
CA VAL A 400 -0.80 -17.56 -8.51
C VAL A 400 0.11 -16.48 -7.92
N LEU A 401 0.76 -16.70 -6.78
CA LEU A 401 1.69 -15.72 -6.20
C LEU A 401 3.07 -15.79 -6.83
N VAL A 402 3.72 -16.96 -6.84
CA VAL A 402 5.08 -17.09 -7.41
C VAL A 402 4.99 -16.97 -8.92
N GLY A 403 4.08 -17.72 -9.54
CA GLY A 403 3.84 -17.62 -10.98
C GLY A 403 3.36 -16.24 -11.38
N GLY A 404 2.35 -15.70 -10.68
CA GLY A 404 1.72 -14.42 -11.05
C GLY A 404 2.49 -13.16 -10.67
N MET A 405 3.38 -13.20 -9.68
CA MET A 405 4.14 -12.03 -9.22
C MET A 405 5.67 -12.20 -9.34
N LEU A 406 6.27 -13.30 -8.84
CA LEU A 406 7.73 -13.44 -8.90
C LEU A 406 8.25 -13.53 -10.33
N PHE A 407 7.62 -14.30 -11.22
CA PHE A 407 8.08 -14.43 -12.61
C PHE A 407 8.06 -13.09 -13.36
N PRO A 408 6.96 -12.31 -13.36
CA PRO A 408 6.96 -10.97 -13.94
C PRO A 408 7.96 -10.03 -13.26
N LEU A 409 8.11 -10.11 -11.94
CA LEU A 409 9.09 -9.28 -11.23
C LEU A 409 10.52 -9.56 -11.70
N ILE A 410 10.90 -10.83 -11.88
CA ILE A 410 12.23 -11.18 -12.42
C ILE A 410 12.36 -10.76 -13.90
N ALA A 411 11.29 -10.88 -14.70
CA ALA A 411 11.27 -10.35 -16.07
C ALA A 411 11.54 -8.83 -16.08
N GLY A 412 10.83 -8.09 -15.22
CA GLY A 412 11.01 -6.67 -14.97
C GLY A 412 12.42 -6.33 -14.51
N LEU A 413 12.96 -7.09 -13.57
CA LEU A 413 14.31 -6.91 -13.06
C LEU A 413 15.35 -7.01 -14.17
N TYR A 414 15.28 -8.03 -15.04
CA TYR A 414 16.18 -8.15 -16.19
C TYR A 414 15.99 -7.03 -17.22
N TYR A 415 14.75 -6.58 -17.43
CA TYR A 415 14.44 -5.47 -18.34
C TYR A 415 14.98 -4.13 -17.81
N TRP A 416 14.77 -3.80 -16.55
CA TRP A 416 15.20 -2.54 -15.93
C TRP A 416 16.59 -2.59 -15.29
N LEU A 417 17.31 -3.72 -15.35
CA LEU A 417 18.69 -3.82 -14.84
C LEU A 417 19.64 -2.75 -15.41
N PRO A 418 19.59 -2.42 -16.73
CA PRO A 418 20.35 -1.30 -17.29
C PRO A 418 20.00 0.04 -16.68
N HIS A 419 18.77 0.21 -16.24
CA HIS A 419 18.31 1.44 -15.63
C HIS A 419 18.80 1.58 -14.18
N PHE A 420 18.99 0.46 -13.45
CA PHE A 420 19.61 0.47 -12.12
C PHE A 420 21.14 0.66 -12.14
N SER A 421 21.81 0.21 -13.20
CA SER A 421 23.28 -0.01 -13.19
C SER A 421 24.05 0.62 -14.36
N GLY A 422 23.36 1.06 -15.41
CA GLY A 422 23.96 1.44 -16.69
C GLY A 422 24.51 0.27 -17.53
N ARG A 423 24.16 -0.98 -17.19
CA ARG A 423 24.74 -2.19 -17.80
C ARG A 423 23.68 -3.22 -18.23
N LEU A 424 23.99 -4.03 -19.24
CA LEU A 424 23.15 -5.13 -19.76
C LEU A 424 23.32 -6.44 -18.99
N PRO A 425 22.23 -7.19 -18.72
CA PRO A 425 22.26 -8.46 -17.98
C PRO A 425 22.94 -9.61 -18.73
N SER A 426 23.30 -10.68 -18.02
CA SER A 426 23.86 -11.90 -18.62
C SER A 426 22.78 -12.80 -19.20
N GLU A 427 22.82 -13.03 -20.51
CA GLU A 427 21.93 -13.99 -21.17
C GLU A 427 22.13 -15.43 -20.68
N ARG A 428 23.37 -15.82 -20.33
CA ARG A 428 23.68 -17.20 -19.93
C ARG A 428 23.18 -17.53 -18.53
N LEU A 429 23.53 -16.68 -17.55
CA LEU A 429 23.12 -16.91 -16.16
C LEU A 429 21.61 -16.72 -16.00
N GLY A 430 21.02 -15.73 -16.67
CA GLY A 430 19.58 -15.52 -16.66
C GLY A 430 18.78 -16.71 -17.19
N ARG A 431 19.26 -17.39 -18.24
CA ARG A 431 18.61 -18.61 -18.77
C ARG A 431 18.71 -19.81 -17.83
N TRP A 432 19.86 -20.01 -17.18
CA TRP A 432 20.00 -21.07 -16.17
C TRP A 432 19.14 -20.79 -14.93
N GLY A 433 19.13 -19.55 -14.45
CA GLY A 433 18.27 -19.13 -13.35
C GLY A 433 16.78 -19.38 -13.67
N PHE A 434 16.36 -19.07 -14.89
CA PHE A 434 15.00 -19.35 -15.37
C PHE A 434 14.67 -20.85 -15.32
N TRP A 435 15.46 -21.71 -15.99
CA TRP A 435 15.11 -23.14 -16.09
C TRP A 435 15.12 -23.86 -14.75
N LEU A 436 16.09 -23.56 -13.88
CA LEU A 436 16.14 -24.12 -12.53
C LEU A 436 14.91 -23.68 -11.71
N THR A 437 14.53 -22.41 -11.80
CA THR A 437 13.35 -21.89 -11.11
C THR A 437 12.06 -22.51 -11.65
N PHE A 438 11.88 -22.53 -12.97
CA PHE A 438 10.67 -23.04 -13.62
C PHE A 438 10.44 -24.54 -13.37
N VAL A 439 11.50 -25.35 -13.52
CA VAL A 439 11.42 -26.80 -13.28
C VAL A 439 11.25 -27.09 -11.80
N GLY A 440 12.05 -26.44 -10.93
CA GLY A 440 11.95 -26.61 -9.49
C GLY A 440 10.58 -26.20 -8.95
N PHE A 441 10.01 -25.11 -9.45
CA PHE A 441 8.68 -24.63 -9.09
C PHE A 441 7.59 -25.68 -9.38
N ASN A 442 7.54 -26.20 -10.61
CA ASN A 442 6.53 -27.20 -10.98
C ASN A 442 6.76 -28.52 -10.23
N ALA A 443 8.00 -28.98 -10.10
CA ALA A 443 8.33 -30.17 -9.31
C ALA A 443 7.90 -30.04 -7.83
N THR A 444 7.90 -28.82 -7.29
CA THR A 444 7.40 -28.52 -5.95
C THR A 444 5.88 -28.51 -5.90
N PHE A 445 5.26 -27.55 -6.56
CA PHE A 445 3.87 -27.20 -6.29
C PHE A 445 2.88 -27.99 -7.15
N LEU A 446 3.25 -28.47 -8.34
CA LEU A 446 2.36 -29.33 -9.12
C LEU A 446 2.09 -30.62 -8.35
N VAL A 447 3.14 -31.18 -7.75
CA VAL A 447 3.08 -32.39 -6.93
C VAL A 447 2.31 -32.13 -5.63
N MET A 448 2.36 -30.91 -5.08
CA MET A 448 1.55 -30.57 -3.91
C MET A 448 0.04 -30.58 -4.19
N HIS A 449 -0.43 -30.18 -5.38
CA HIS A 449 -1.85 -30.37 -5.76
C HIS A 449 -2.25 -31.84 -5.61
N TRP A 450 -1.39 -32.77 -6.05
CA TRP A 450 -1.62 -34.20 -5.90
C TRP A 450 -1.73 -34.62 -4.42
N THR A 451 -0.79 -34.18 -3.57
CA THR A 451 -0.89 -34.48 -2.12
C THR A 451 -2.14 -33.89 -1.47
N GLY A 452 -2.61 -32.73 -1.94
CA GLY A 452 -3.86 -32.13 -1.49
C GLY A 452 -5.08 -32.94 -1.86
N LEU A 453 -5.14 -33.46 -3.10
CA LEU A 453 -6.20 -34.38 -3.54
C LEU A 453 -6.18 -35.72 -2.80
N LEU A 454 -5.01 -36.16 -2.33
CA LEU A 454 -4.88 -37.31 -1.43
C LEU A 454 -5.23 -36.99 0.04
N GLY A 455 -5.73 -35.78 0.33
CA GLY A 455 -6.19 -35.38 1.65
C GLY A 455 -5.10 -34.94 2.63
N MET A 456 -3.89 -34.62 2.17
CA MET A 456 -2.84 -34.11 3.05
C MET A 456 -3.19 -32.68 3.54
N PRO A 457 -3.44 -32.47 4.85
CA PRO A 457 -3.75 -31.15 5.37
C PRO A 457 -2.51 -30.25 5.31
N ARG A 458 -2.72 -28.94 5.24
CA ARG A 458 -1.64 -27.96 5.42
C ARG A 458 -1.30 -27.79 6.91
N ARG A 459 -0.14 -27.20 7.20
CA ARG A 459 0.33 -26.87 8.58
C ARG A 459 0.54 -28.07 9.50
N VAL A 460 0.70 -29.27 8.94
CA VAL A 460 1.16 -30.44 9.68
C VAL A 460 2.69 -30.48 9.64
N TYR A 461 3.34 -30.67 10.79
CA TYR A 461 4.81 -30.68 10.90
C TYR A 461 5.42 -32.04 10.51
N THR A 462 4.62 -33.10 10.53
CA THR A 462 5.02 -34.47 10.20
C THR A 462 3.83 -35.27 9.67
N TYR A 463 4.10 -36.43 9.09
CA TYR A 463 3.09 -37.37 8.59
C TYR A 463 3.58 -38.82 8.74
N PRO A 464 2.67 -39.80 8.93
CA PRO A 464 3.02 -41.21 9.03
C PRO A 464 3.33 -41.82 7.66
N ALA A 465 4.09 -42.92 7.66
CA ALA A 465 4.35 -43.69 6.45
C ALA A 465 3.08 -44.43 5.96
N GLY A 466 3.05 -44.82 4.68
CA GLY A 466 1.97 -45.64 4.11
C GLY A 466 0.75 -44.89 3.55
N LEU A 467 0.60 -43.59 3.81
CA LEU A 467 -0.52 -42.77 3.28
C LEU A 467 -0.36 -42.35 1.81
N GLY A 468 0.67 -42.82 1.10
CA GLY A 468 0.98 -42.40 -0.28
C GLY A 468 1.61 -41.01 -0.42
N TRP A 469 1.83 -40.29 0.68
CA TRP A 469 2.37 -38.91 0.66
C TRP A 469 3.90 -38.81 0.61
N ALA A 470 4.62 -39.90 0.94
CA ALA A 470 6.07 -39.87 1.13
C ALA A 470 6.85 -39.49 -0.14
N LEU A 471 6.63 -40.21 -1.25
CA LEU A 471 7.31 -39.92 -2.51
C LEU A 471 6.94 -38.53 -3.07
N PRO A 472 5.64 -38.13 -3.13
CA PRO A 472 5.25 -36.78 -3.54
C PRO A 472 5.89 -35.67 -2.70
N ASN A 473 5.96 -35.82 -1.36
CA ASN A 473 6.63 -34.84 -0.52
C ASN A 473 8.14 -34.80 -0.73
N LEU A 474 8.80 -35.94 -0.96
CA LEU A 474 10.22 -35.96 -1.26
C LEU A 474 10.51 -35.23 -2.57
N ILE A 475 9.74 -35.50 -3.64
CA ILE A 475 9.84 -34.78 -4.92
C ILE A 475 9.62 -33.29 -4.71
N SER A 476 8.59 -32.92 -3.93
CA SER A 476 8.28 -31.53 -3.67
C SER A 476 9.41 -30.81 -2.92
N SER A 477 10.09 -31.50 -2.02
CA SER A 477 11.24 -30.98 -1.28
C SER A 477 12.48 -30.83 -2.17
N VAL A 478 12.80 -31.83 -2.99
CA VAL A 478 13.90 -31.73 -3.95
C VAL A 478 13.63 -30.60 -4.95
N GLY A 479 12.41 -30.50 -5.47
CA GLY A 479 11.97 -29.41 -6.34
C GLY A 479 12.18 -28.03 -5.71
N SER A 480 11.91 -27.89 -4.40
CA SER A 480 12.04 -26.60 -3.73
C SER A 480 13.51 -26.17 -3.59
N PHE A 481 14.42 -27.11 -3.34
CA PHE A 481 15.86 -26.84 -3.35
C PHE A 481 16.37 -26.54 -4.77
N VAL A 482 15.85 -27.20 -5.81
CA VAL A 482 16.17 -26.85 -7.21
C VAL A 482 15.71 -25.43 -7.55
N MET A 483 14.52 -25.05 -7.12
CA MET A 483 14.02 -23.69 -7.27
C MET A 483 14.91 -22.67 -6.53
N ALA A 484 15.33 -22.98 -5.29
CA ALA A 484 16.23 -22.13 -4.52
C ALA A 484 17.59 -21.93 -5.22
N MET A 485 18.14 -22.96 -5.86
CA MET A 485 19.35 -22.84 -6.69
C MET A 485 19.12 -21.91 -7.90
N GLY A 486 17.94 -21.97 -8.53
CA GLY A 486 17.56 -21.06 -9.61
C GLY A 486 17.49 -19.59 -9.17
N VAL A 487 16.86 -19.33 -8.02
CA VAL A 487 16.81 -18.00 -7.42
C VAL A 487 18.21 -17.51 -7.04
N ALA A 488 19.03 -18.36 -6.44
CA ALA A 488 20.43 -18.04 -6.13
C ALA A 488 21.24 -17.69 -7.39
N MET A 489 20.99 -18.37 -8.51
CA MET A 489 21.63 -18.06 -9.80
C MET A 489 21.24 -16.66 -10.30
N VAL A 490 19.97 -16.26 -10.18
CA VAL A 490 19.51 -14.91 -10.53
C VAL A 490 20.19 -13.84 -9.67
N LEU A 491 20.26 -14.07 -8.36
CA LEU A 491 20.93 -13.16 -7.42
C LEU A 491 22.43 -13.05 -7.69
N LEU A 492 23.07 -14.17 -8.01
CA LEU A 492 24.48 -14.21 -8.41
C LEU A 492 24.70 -13.38 -9.68
N ASP A 493 23.84 -13.52 -10.69
CA ASP A 493 23.95 -12.71 -11.91
C ASP A 493 23.87 -11.22 -11.59
N ILE A 494 22.89 -10.80 -10.80
CA ILE A 494 22.72 -9.40 -10.38
C ILE A 494 23.95 -8.91 -9.61
N GLY A 495 24.53 -9.72 -8.72
CA GLY A 495 25.73 -9.36 -7.98
C GLY A 495 26.95 -9.17 -8.89
N LEU A 496 27.16 -10.09 -9.85
CA LEU A 496 28.26 -10.01 -10.81
C LEU A 496 28.05 -8.89 -11.85
N HIS A 497 26.80 -8.60 -12.17
CA HIS A 497 26.39 -7.63 -13.18
C HIS A 497 26.93 -6.22 -12.92
N PHE A 498 26.86 -5.74 -11.67
CA PHE A 498 27.36 -4.40 -11.32
C PHE A 498 28.85 -4.23 -11.60
N ARG A 499 29.64 -5.32 -11.58
CA ARG A 499 31.08 -5.29 -11.82
C ARG A 499 31.48 -5.64 -13.25
N PHE A 500 30.81 -6.62 -13.86
CA PHE A 500 31.21 -7.27 -15.11
C PHE A 500 30.23 -7.05 -16.28
N GLY A 501 29.04 -6.50 -16.04
CA GLY A 501 28.03 -6.27 -17.07
C GLY A 501 28.52 -5.32 -18.17
N ARG A 502 28.09 -5.53 -19.41
CA ARG A 502 28.46 -4.65 -20.53
C ARG A 502 27.72 -3.32 -20.41
N ARG A 503 28.33 -2.19 -20.76
CA ARG A 503 27.63 -0.90 -20.75
C ARG A 503 26.43 -0.94 -21.70
N ALA A 504 25.29 -0.42 -21.24
CA ALA A 504 24.11 -0.27 -22.07
C ALA A 504 24.23 1.01 -22.92
N GLY A 505 23.62 1.01 -24.11
CA GLY A 505 23.32 2.25 -24.84
C GLY A 505 22.05 2.91 -24.27
N ASP A 506 21.69 4.10 -24.75
CA ASP A 506 20.65 4.95 -24.16
C ASP A 506 19.26 4.31 -24.06
N ASN A 507 18.84 3.55 -25.09
CA ASN A 507 17.60 2.76 -25.08
C ASN A 507 17.89 1.35 -25.62
N PRO A 508 18.39 0.43 -24.77
CA PRO A 508 18.92 -0.86 -25.22
C PRO A 508 17.84 -1.79 -25.78
N TRP A 509 16.58 -1.59 -25.41
CA TRP A 509 15.44 -2.39 -25.83
C TRP A 509 14.63 -1.76 -26.95
N GLN A 510 14.95 -0.51 -27.34
CA GLN A 510 14.13 0.31 -28.22
C GLN A 510 12.67 0.37 -27.74
N ALA A 511 12.49 0.58 -26.44
CA ALA A 511 11.19 0.72 -25.79
C ALA A 511 10.53 2.06 -26.13
N ASP A 512 9.22 2.15 -25.92
CA ASP A 512 8.36 3.27 -26.30
C ASP A 512 8.14 4.32 -25.20
N THR A 513 8.35 3.95 -23.95
CA THR A 513 7.97 4.73 -22.76
C THR A 513 9.10 5.62 -22.21
N LEU A 514 8.71 6.69 -21.48
CA LEU A 514 9.61 7.79 -21.09
C LEU A 514 10.71 7.43 -20.10
N GLU A 515 10.64 6.30 -19.39
CA GLU A 515 11.74 5.89 -18.50
C GLU A 515 13.05 5.64 -19.28
N TRP A 516 12.95 5.25 -20.55
CA TRP A 516 14.09 5.08 -21.45
C TRP A 516 14.54 6.37 -22.15
N ALA A 517 13.91 7.50 -21.81
CA ALA A 517 14.36 8.84 -22.22
C ALA A 517 15.29 9.49 -21.18
N THR A 518 15.61 8.76 -20.10
CA THR A 518 16.53 9.19 -19.04
C THR A 518 17.97 8.72 -19.32
N ALA A 519 18.95 9.29 -18.61
CA ALA A 519 20.30 8.73 -18.59
C ALA A 519 20.31 7.35 -17.91
N LEU A 520 21.31 6.51 -18.20
CA LEU A 520 21.46 5.18 -17.59
C LEU A 520 22.78 5.09 -16.78
N PRO A 521 22.73 5.06 -15.43
CA PRO A 521 21.54 5.18 -14.58
C PRO A 521 20.97 6.63 -14.53
N PRO A 522 19.69 6.80 -14.16
CA PRO A 522 19.05 8.11 -14.14
C PRO A 522 19.65 9.08 -13.12
N ALA A 523 19.66 10.36 -13.47
CA ALA A 523 19.95 11.43 -12.53
C ALA A 523 18.82 11.58 -11.49
N ALA A 524 19.11 12.17 -10.33
CA ALA A 524 18.15 12.33 -9.23
C ALA A 524 16.90 13.17 -9.60
N TYR A 525 17.01 14.02 -10.63
CA TYR A 525 15.90 14.83 -11.15
C TYR A 525 15.14 14.16 -12.31
N ASN A 526 15.54 12.95 -12.73
CA ASN A 526 15.09 12.23 -13.93
C ASN A 526 15.31 13.02 -15.24
N PHE A 527 14.51 14.07 -15.45
CA PHE A 527 14.47 14.88 -16.66
C PHE A 527 14.84 16.32 -16.35
N VAL A 528 15.84 16.84 -17.07
CA VAL A 528 16.28 18.23 -16.90
C VAL A 528 15.23 19.22 -17.43
N SER A 529 14.48 18.84 -18.48
CA SER A 529 13.28 19.54 -18.95
C SER A 529 12.11 18.56 -19.13
N LEU A 530 10.88 19.01 -18.90
CA LEU A 530 9.69 18.16 -18.86
C LEU A 530 8.95 18.17 -20.22
N PRO A 531 8.94 17.05 -20.96
CA PRO A 531 8.36 16.99 -22.31
C PRO A 531 6.83 17.01 -22.28
N ALA A 532 6.21 17.59 -23.31
CA ALA A 532 4.79 17.35 -23.58
C ALA A 532 4.63 15.95 -24.20
N CYS A 533 3.60 15.20 -23.77
CA CYS A 533 3.35 13.84 -24.23
C CYS A 533 1.90 13.70 -24.70
N THR A 534 1.69 13.69 -26.02
CA THR A 534 0.37 13.55 -26.66
C THR A 534 0.12 12.17 -27.26
N SER A 535 1.11 11.27 -27.21
CA SER A 535 1.01 9.89 -27.67
C SER A 535 1.18 8.89 -26.53
N ARG A 536 0.70 7.65 -26.75
CA ARG A 536 0.98 6.49 -25.89
C ARG A 536 2.39 5.94 -26.07
N HIS A 537 3.02 6.20 -27.22
CA HIS A 537 4.30 5.60 -27.61
C HIS A 537 5.33 6.70 -27.96
N PRO A 538 5.64 7.63 -27.04
CA PRO A 538 6.40 8.83 -27.36
C PRO A 538 7.79 8.57 -27.96
N LEU A 539 8.50 7.52 -27.52
CA LEU A 539 9.84 7.21 -28.05
C LEU A 539 9.82 6.46 -29.39
N TRP A 540 8.74 5.74 -29.71
CA TRP A 540 8.59 5.13 -31.04
C TRP A 540 8.23 6.18 -32.10
N GLU A 541 7.46 7.20 -31.73
CA GLU A 541 7.14 8.31 -32.62
C GLU A 541 8.29 9.31 -32.77
N ASN A 542 9.01 9.62 -31.68
CA ASN A 542 10.16 10.51 -31.70
C ASN A 542 11.37 9.91 -30.96
N PRO A 543 12.23 9.16 -31.67
CA PRO A 543 13.43 8.58 -31.07
C PRO A 543 14.43 9.62 -30.53
N ALA A 544 14.40 10.86 -31.03
CA ALA A 544 15.28 11.94 -30.58
C ALA A 544 14.77 12.66 -29.31
N LEU A 545 13.62 12.24 -28.75
CA LEU A 545 13.00 12.89 -27.60
C LEU A 545 13.94 12.94 -26.38
N GLY A 546 14.62 11.83 -26.05
CA GLY A 546 15.57 11.78 -24.93
C GLY A 546 16.70 12.81 -25.06
N GLN A 547 17.27 12.97 -26.25
CA GLN A 547 18.29 13.99 -26.52
C GLN A 547 17.75 15.41 -26.34
N SER A 548 16.57 15.69 -26.91
CA SER A 548 15.95 17.02 -26.78
C SER A 548 15.60 17.38 -25.33
N ILE A 549 15.28 16.39 -24.50
CA ILE A 549 15.08 16.55 -23.06
C ILE A 549 16.39 16.96 -22.39
N ALA A 550 17.48 16.22 -22.63
CA ALA A 550 18.80 16.48 -22.07
C ALA A 550 19.36 17.87 -22.46
N GLU A 551 19.00 18.37 -23.64
CA GLU A 551 19.39 19.71 -24.10
C GLU A 551 18.52 20.84 -23.53
N GLY A 552 17.54 20.52 -22.67
CA GLY A 552 16.71 21.53 -22.01
C GLY A 552 15.64 22.17 -22.89
N ARG A 553 15.20 21.52 -23.97
CA ARG A 553 14.29 22.12 -24.96
C ARG A 553 12.80 22.11 -24.56
N HIS A 554 12.44 21.61 -23.37
CA HIS A 554 11.05 21.46 -22.92
C HIS A 554 10.73 22.27 -21.66
N GLY A 555 9.59 22.00 -21.00
CA GLY A 555 9.08 22.80 -19.89
C GLY A 555 9.91 22.73 -18.60
N LEU A 556 9.85 23.78 -17.77
CA LEU A 556 10.63 23.96 -16.55
C LEU A 556 12.16 23.72 -16.69
N PRO A 557 12.85 24.23 -17.73
CA PRO A 557 14.25 23.87 -17.97
C PRO A 557 15.25 24.65 -17.11
N THR A 558 14.83 25.32 -16.03
CA THR A 558 15.69 26.24 -15.25
C THR A 558 15.30 26.20 -13.78
N ILE A 559 16.26 26.46 -12.90
CA ILE A 559 16.04 26.57 -11.46
C ILE A 559 16.21 28.03 -11.03
N ASP A 560 15.11 28.68 -10.65
CA ASP A 560 15.10 30.13 -10.42
C ASP A 560 15.27 30.51 -8.94
N HIS A 561 14.95 29.59 -8.03
CA HIS A 561 14.81 29.89 -6.59
C HIS A 561 15.34 28.75 -5.70
N GLY A 562 16.19 27.89 -6.27
CA GLY A 562 16.90 26.84 -5.52
C GLY A 562 16.00 25.73 -4.96
N ARG A 563 14.79 25.54 -5.51
CA ARG A 563 13.85 24.51 -5.06
C ARG A 563 13.57 23.48 -6.14
N ARG A 564 13.07 22.33 -5.69
CA ARG A 564 12.65 21.22 -6.55
C ARG A 564 11.24 21.50 -7.05
N GLU A 565 11.05 21.40 -8.36
CA GLU A 565 9.78 21.69 -9.03
C GLU A 565 9.38 20.60 -10.02
N THR A 566 8.07 20.35 -10.11
CA THR A 566 7.45 19.50 -11.13
C THR A 566 6.12 20.10 -11.57
N TRP A 567 5.58 19.63 -12.70
CA TRP A 567 4.24 20.01 -13.12
C TRP A 567 3.16 19.38 -12.25
N GLY A 568 2.15 20.19 -11.92
CA GLY A 568 0.85 19.76 -11.44
C GLY A 568 -0.15 19.73 -12.60
N SER A 569 -0.77 18.57 -12.82
CA SER A 569 -1.69 18.33 -13.94
C SER A 569 -3.14 18.15 -13.49
N ASP A 570 -4.08 18.45 -14.38
CA ASP A 570 -5.48 18.05 -14.25
C ASP A 570 -5.61 16.50 -14.20
N PRO A 571 -6.44 15.93 -13.32
CA PRO A 571 -6.55 14.49 -13.11
C PRO A 571 -7.15 13.69 -14.28
N LEU A 572 -7.83 14.33 -15.25
CA LEU A 572 -8.42 13.61 -16.39
C LEU A 572 -7.65 13.86 -17.68
N SER A 573 -7.46 15.13 -18.02
CA SER A 573 -6.89 15.60 -19.28
C SER A 573 -5.36 15.61 -19.33
N GLY A 574 -4.69 15.62 -18.17
CA GLY A 574 -3.23 15.75 -18.11
C GLY A 574 -2.71 17.14 -18.50
N GLN A 575 -3.59 18.14 -18.61
CA GLN A 575 -3.20 19.53 -18.88
C GLN A 575 -2.54 20.16 -17.66
N VAL A 576 -1.53 20.99 -17.89
CA VAL A 576 -0.82 21.68 -16.80
C VAL A 576 -1.76 22.67 -16.13
N ARG A 577 -1.81 22.64 -14.80
CA ARG A 577 -2.61 23.54 -13.97
C ARG A 577 -1.79 24.40 -13.04
N GLU A 578 -0.69 23.86 -12.52
CA GLU A 578 0.10 24.50 -11.48
C GLU A 578 1.54 24.00 -11.47
N ILE A 579 2.41 24.71 -10.76
CA ILE A 579 3.76 24.26 -10.41
C ILE A 579 3.76 23.74 -8.98
N ILE A 580 4.25 22.52 -8.80
CA ILE A 580 4.37 21.87 -7.49
C ILE A 580 5.80 22.06 -6.99
N HIS A 581 5.95 22.75 -5.85
CA HIS A 581 7.19 22.76 -5.10
C HIS A 581 7.32 21.48 -4.28
N LEU A 582 8.43 20.79 -4.46
CA LEU A 582 8.74 19.55 -3.77
C LEU A 582 9.75 19.80 -2.64
N PRO A 583 9.62 19.08 -1.52
CA PRO A 583 10.53 19.23 -0.39
C PRO A 583 11.94 18.73 -0.73
N GLY A 584 12.93 19.38 -0.12
CA GLY A 584 14.30 18.86 -0.06
C GLY A 584 14.44 17.71 0.94
N ASN A 585 15.69 17.25 1.12
CA ASN A 585 16.03 16.19 2.08
C ASN A 585 15.64 16.60 3.52
N SER A 586 15.13 15.65 4.30
CA SER A 586 14.55 15.90 5.62
C SER A 586 14.76 14.74 6.57
N TRP A 587 15.06 15.06 7.82
CA TRP A 587 15.16 14.09 8.92
C TRP A 587 13.82 13.79 9.59
N LEU A 588 12.81 14.64 9.38
CA LEU A 588 11.51 14.52 10.04
C LEU A 588 10.82 13.16 9.80
N PRO A 589 10.83 12.58 8.58
CA PRO A 589 10.25 11.25 8.35
C PRO A 589 10.91 10.16 9.21
N LEU A 590 12.24 10.17 9.31
CA LEU A 590 12.99 9.21 10.13
C LEU A 590 12.70 9.41 11.63
N TYR A 591 12.71 10.65 12.11
CA TYR A 591 12.42 10.93 13.52
C TYR A 591 10.99 10.53 13.91
N ALA A 592 10.01 10.82 13.05
CA ALA A 592 8.64 10.39 13.28
C ALA A 592 8.53 8.86 13.35
N ALA A 593 9.15 8.14 12.42
CA ALA A 593 9.14 6.68 12.42
C ALA A 593 9.89 6.08 13.62
N LEU A 594 11.03 6.66 14.04
CA LEU A 594 11.77 6.20 15.22
C LEU A 594 10.97 6.37 16.51
N VAL A 595 10.34 7.53 16.72
CA VAL A 595 9.51 7.75 17.92
C VAL A 595 8.25 6.87 17.88
N LEU A 596 7.67 6.66 16.70
CA LEU A 596 6.56 5.71 16.54
C LEU A 596 7.00 4.25 16.81
N THR A 597 8.24 3.89 16.49
CA THR A 597 8.82 2.60 16.88
C THR A 597 8.87 2.46 18.40
N VAL A 598 9.17 3.53 19.13
CA VAL A 598 9.10 3.53 20.61
C VAL A 598 7.68 3.30 21.09
N VAL A 599 6.65 3.85 20.42
CA VAL A 599 5.24 3.53 20.73
C VAL A 599 5.00 2.03 20.56
N CYS A 600 5.32 1.45 19.39
CA CYS A 600 5.14 0.04 19.09
C CYS A 600 5.85 -0.87 20.12
N LEU A 601 7.14 -0.62 20.40
CA LEU A 601 7.90 -1.40 21.37
C LEU A 601 7.37 -1.22 22.80
N SER A 602 6.86 -0.04 23.15
CA SER A 602 6.27 0.21 24.46
C SER A 602 4.95 -0.55 24.64
N LEU A 603 4.10 -0.59 23.61
CA LEU A 603 2.87 -1.38 23.61
C LEU A 603 3.19 -2.86 23.76
N LEU A 604 4.15 -3.38 22.99
CA LEU A 604 4.60 -4.78 23.04
C LEU A 604 5.10 -5.20 24.42
N ASN A 605 5.71 -4.28 25.17
CA ASN A 605 6.25 -4.53 26.51
C ASN A 605 5.28 -4.12 27.65
N GLY A 606 4.05 -3.70 27.35
CA GLY A 606 3.09 -3.21 28.35
C GLY A 606 3.44 -1.87 29.01
N ALA A 607 4.40 -1.12 28.47
CA ALA A 607 4.84 0.18 28.97
C ALA A 607 3.92 1.33 28.48
N TYR A 608 2.63 1.27 28.81
CA TYR A 608 1.60 2.16 28.24
C TYR A 608 1.83 3.65 28.50
N ALA A 609 2.40 4.02 29.65
CA ALA A 609 2.74 5.42 29.94
C ALA A 609 3.81 5.97 28.99
N LEU A 610 4.85 5.16 28.71
CA LEU A 610 5.88 5.52 27.74
C LEU A 610 5.30 5.58 26.32
N ALA A 611 4.41 4.65 25.97
CA ALA A 611 3.69 4.67 24.70
C ALA A 611 2.90 5.98 24.53
N GLY A 612 2.19 6.44 25.56
CA GLY A 612 1.45 7.71 25.54
C GLY A 612 2.35 8.93 25.36
N VAL A 613 3.48 9.00 26.08
CA VAL A 613 4.47 10.09 25.92
C VAL A 613 5.08 10.08 24.52
N ALA A 614 5.46 8.90 24.01
CA ALA A 614 6.01 8.76 22.66
C ALA A 614 4.97 9.09 21.57
N ALA A 615 3.70 8.77 21.78
CA ALA A 615 2.61 9.15 20.86
C ALA A 615 2.43 10.68 20.80
N LEU A 616 2.44 11.37 21.94
CA LEU A 616 2.42 12.84 22.00
C LEU A 616 3.66 13.48 21.35
N ALA A 617 4.84 12.90 21.58
CA ALA A 617 6.08 13.34 20.94
C ALA A 617 6.01 13.16 19.40
N THR A 618 5.45 12.04 18.93
CA THR A 618 5.21 11.77 17.51
C THR A 618 4.26 12.81 16.92
N LEU A 619 3.13 13.10 17.58
CA LEU A 619 2.22 14.17 17.18
C LEU A 619 2.92 15.53 17.10
N GLY A 620 3.78 15.85 18.07
CA GLY A 620 4.60 17.07 18.04
C GLY A 620 5.52 17.15 16.82
N ILE A 621 6.19 16.05 16.45
CA ILE A 621 7.03 15.97 15.24
C ILE A 621 6.19 16.14 13.96
N LEU A 622 5.01 15.50 13.89
CA LEU A 622 4.10 15.61 12.75
C LEU A 622 3.53 17.03 12.61
N LEU A 623 3.18 17.69 13.71
CA LEU A 623 2.77 19.10 13.71
C LEU A 623 3.93 20.02 13.27
N ARG A 624 5.16 19.74 13.72
CA ARG A 624 6.36 20.45 13.26
C ARG A 624 6.66 20.23 11.78
N TRP A 625 6.36 19.05 11.25
CA TRP A 625 6.43 18.78 9.82
C TRP A 625 5.37 19.60 9.08
N SER A 626 4.11 19.53 9.51
CA SER A 626 3.00 20.29 8.93
C SER A 626 3.23 21.80 8.92
N TRP A 627 3.97 22.33 9.91
CA TRP A 627 4.35 23.73 9.99
C TRP A 627 5.12 24.24 8.75
N VAL A 628 5.96 23.39 8.14
CA VAL A 628 6.79 23.75 6.97
C VAL A 628 6.15 23.18 5.71
N ASN A 629 5.05 23.82 5.31
CA ASN A 629 4.26 23.55 4.11
C ASN A 629 3.76 24.85 3.45
N GLY A 630 3.15 24.74 2.27
CA GLY A 630 2.53 25.85 1.55
C GLY A 630 3.49 27.02 1.34
N ALA A 631 3.06 28.24 1.67
CA ALA A 631 3.84 29.47 1.49
C ALA A 631 4.93 29.71 2.57
N HIS A 632 5.24 28.72 3.41
CA HIS A 632 6.35 28.86 4.37
C HIS A 632 7.68 29.07 3.60
N PRO A 633 8.57 30.02 3.96
CA PRO A 633 9.79 30.32 3.19
C PRO A 633 10.74 29.13 2.96
N LEU A 634 10.75 28.17 3.89
CA LEU A 634 11.49 26.91 3.75
C LEU A 634 10.84 25.91 2.76
N ALA A 635 9.54 26.02 2.49
CA ALA A 635 8.79 25.16 1.57
C ALA A 635 8.63 25.80 0.18
N ALA A 636 8.19 27.07 0.15
CA ALA A 636 8.08 27.90 -1.03
C ALA A 636 8.57 29.32 -0.66
N PRO A 637 9.85 29.67 -0.88
CA PRO A 637 10.31 31.07 -0.79
C PRO A 637 9.54 31.93 -1.82
N ASP A 638 9.78 33.25 -1.88
CA ASP A 638 9.09 34.24 -2.76
C ASP A 638 9.24 33.99 -4.29
N ALA A 639 9.10 32.75 -4.73
CA ALA A 639 9.10 32.27 -6.09
C ALA A 639 7.92 32.92 -6.82
N ARG A 640 8.26 33.78 -7.78
CA ARG A 640 7.31 34.30 -8.75
C ARG A 640 7.29 33.34 -9.92
N THR A 641 6.09 33.02 -10.41
CA THR A 641 5.94 32.29 -11.66
C THR A 641 6.30 33.24 -12.79
N ARG A 642 6.92 32.74 -13.87
CA ARG A 642 7.26 33.60 -15.00
C ARG A 642 5.97 34.03 -15.72
N PRO A 643 6.00 35.13 -16.49
CA PRO A 643 4.87 35.50 -17.33
C PRO A 643 4.51 34.33 -18.27
N GLY A 644 3.27 33.83 -18.19
CA GLY A 644 2.79 32.69 -18.98
C GLY A 644 2.86 31.33 -18.26
N ASP A 645 3.60 31.21 -17.15
CA ASP A 645 3.61 29.99 -16.33
C ASP A 645 2.34 29.88 -15.48
N PRO A 646 1.88 28.64 -15.21
CA PRO A 646 0.75 28.41 -14.31
C PRO A 646 1.11 28.79 -12.85
N PRO A 647 0.11 29.06 -11.99
CA PRO A 647 0.35 29.45 -10.61
C PRO A 647 1.06 28.34 -9.80
N LEU A 648 1.70 28.73 -8.70
CA LEU A 648 2.16 27.75 -7.70
C LEU A 648 0.96 27.09 -7.02
N HIS A 649 1.04 25.79 -6.72
CA HIS A 649 -0.03 25.07 -6.03
C HIS A 649 -0.43 25.69 -4.68
N SER A 650 0.52 26.28 -3.95
CA SER A 650 0.26 26.97 -2.68
C SER A 650 -0.62 28.22 -2.81
N ARG A 651 -0.81 28.70 -4.05
CA ARG A 651 -1.66 29.85 -4.41
C ARG A 651 -2.98 29.43 -5.05
N THR A 652 -3.25 28.13 -5.15
CA THR A 652 -4.51 27.58 -5.69
C THR A 652 -5.41 27.06 -4.57
N PHE A 653 -6.60 26.57 -4.92
CA PHE A 653 -7.50 25.85 -4.01
C PHE A 653 -7.62 24.36 -4.37
N ASP A 654 -6.81 23.88 -5.30
CA ASP A 654 -6.90 22.54 -5.87
C ASP A 654 -5.50 21.92 -6.01
N GLY A 655 -4.63 22.13 -5.02
CA GLY A 655 -3.29 21.55 -4.97
C GLY A 655 -3.24 20.06 -4.57
N PRO A 656 -2.04 19.44 -4.61
CA PRO A 656 -1.88 18.01 -4.33
C PRO A 656 -2.25 17.63 -2.89
N GLY A 657 -1.90 18.43 -1.88
CA GLY A 657 -2.29 18.17 -0.48
C GLY A 657 -3.81 18.05 -0.20
N LEU A 658 -4.69 18.67 -1.00
CA LEU A 658 -6.15 18.49 -0.90
C LEU A 658 -6.55 17.09 -1.36
N TRP A 659 -5.91 16.60 -2.43
CA TRP A 659 -6.08 15.23 -2.89
C TRP A 659 -5.46 14.23 -1.91
N GLY A 660 -4.27 14.52 -1.38
CA GLY A 660 -3.62 13.71 -0.35
C GLY A 660 -4.48 13.56 0.92
N MET A 661 -5.05 14.66 1.42
CA MET A 661 -5.98 14.63 2.56
C MET A 661 -7.24 13.83 2.22
N GLY A 662 -7.88 14.11 1.09
CA GLY A 662 -9.08 13.39 0.65
C GLY A 662 -8.85 11.88 0.53
N THR A 663 -7.76 11.45 -0.13
CA THR A 663 -7.40 10.03 -0.27
C THR A 663 -7.05 9.38 1.07
N THR A 664 -6.36 10.09 1.97
CA THR A 664 -6.09 9.59 3.33
C THR A 664 -7.37 9.41 4.14
N LEU A 665 -8.30 10.36 4.03
CA LEU A 665 -9.60 10.29 4.68
C LEU A 665 -10.51 9.20 4.09
N LEU A 666 -10.33 8.82 2.82
CA LEU A 666 -10.99 7.64 2.26
C LEU A 666 -10.51 6.36 2.96
N ALA A 667 -9.20 6.17 3.13
CA ALA A 667 -8.66 5.02 3.88
C ALA A 667 -9.19 5.00 5.32
N ASN A 668 -9.17 6.15 5.97
CA ASN A 668 -9.69 6.30 7.33
C ASN A 668 -11.21 6.03 7.39
N GLY A 669 -11.96 6.45 6.37
CA GLY A 669 -13.37 6.18 6.20
C GLY A 669 -13.66 4.69 6.11
N VAL A 670 -12.86 3.93 5.37
CA VAL A 670 -13.02 2.47 5.30
C VAL A 670 -12.74 1.81 6.64
N LEU A 671 -11.71 2.26 7.38
CA LEU A 671 -11.47 1.80 8.76
C LEU A 671 -12.73 1.97 9.61
N PHE A 672 -13.33 3.17 9.55
CA PHE A 672 -14.56 3.48 10.27
C PHE A 672 -15.75 2.64 9.79
N PHE A 673 -15.91 2.44 8.48
CA PHE A 673 -16.96 1.58 7.94
C PHE A 673 -16.79 0.12 8.38
N SER A 674 -15.56 -0.38 8.50
CA SER A 674 -15.29 -1.71 9.07
C SER A 674 -15.67 -1.80 10.54
N LEU A 675 -15.54 -0.71 11.30
CA LEU A 675 -15.98 -0.64 12.71
C LEU A 675 -17.51 -0.65 12.82
N ILE A 676 -18.19 0.11 11.96
CA ILE A 676 -19.65 0.08 11.85
C ILE A 676 -20.15 -1.29 11.34
N PHE A 677 -19.43 -1.91 10.42
CA PHE A 677 -19.69 -3.29 9.99
C PHE A 677 -19.59 -4.26 11.16
N ALA A 678 -18.54 -4.17 12.00
CA ALA A 678 -18.39 -5.00 13.18
C ALA A 678 -19.58 -4.87 14.14
N TRP A 679 -20.07 -3.64 14.36
CA TRP A 679 -21.28 -3.38 15.14
C TRP A 679 -22.52 -4.10 14.58
N PHE A 680 -22.83 -3.91 13.30
CA PHE A 680 -23.99 -4.57 12.69
C PHE A 680 -23.83 -6.08 12.57
N TYR A 681 -22.61 -6.56 12.33
CA TYR A 681 -22.30 -7.98 12.28
C TYR A 681 -22.60 -8.64 13.62
N LEU A 682 -22.02 -8.14 14.71
CA LEU A 682 -22.29 -8.73 16.02
C LEU A 682 -23.76 -8.61 16.40
N TRP A 683 -24.41 -7.49 16.09
CA TRP A 683 -25.85 -7.32 16.32
C TRP A 683 -26.71 -8.39 15.64
N THR A 684 -26.38 -8.74 14.38
CA THR A 684 -27.25 -9.56 13.54
C THR A 684 -26.85 -11.04 13.47
N VAL A 685 -25.58 -11.35 13.76
CA VAL A 685 -25.01 -12.68 13.55
C VAL A 685 -24.49 -13.30 14.84
N ALA A 686 -23.95 -12.51 15.78
CA ALA A 686 -23.27 -13.10 16.93
C ALA A 686 -24.26 -13.87 17.84
N PRO A 687 -23.93 -15.11 18.22
CA PRO A 687 -24.88 -16.02 18.86
C PRO A 687 -25.34 -15.55 20.24
N ASN A 688 -24.46 -14.84 20.96
CA ASN A 688 -24.69 -14.38 22.33
C ASN A 688 -24.74 -12.85 22.42
N TRP A 689 -25.13 -12.16 21.33
CA TRP A 689 -25.30 -10.72 21.37
C TRP A 689 -26.42 -10.35 22.35
N GLN A 690 -26.08 -9.65 23.43
CA GLN A 690 -27.02 -9.22 24.47
C GLN A 690 -26.88 -7.72 24.71
N PRO A 691 -27.55 -6.88 23.89
CA PRO A 691 -27.56 -5.44 24.11
C PRO A 691 -28.39 -5.14 25.38
N PRO A 692 -28.00 -4.14 26.18
CA PRO A 692 -28.75 -3.78 27.38
C PRO A 692 -30.15 -3.24 27.01
N ALA A 693 -31.16 -3.56 27.83
CA ALA A 693 -32.56 -3.15 27.61
C ALA A 693 -32.75 -1.62 27.51
N ARG A 694 -31.82 -0.84 28.07
CA ARG A 694 -31.71 0.59 27.84
C ARG A 694 -30.30 0.90 27.38
N SER A 695 -30.19 1.65 26.29
CA SER A 695 -28.89 2.13 25.81
C SER A 695 -28.18 2.93 26.91
N PRO A 696 -26.90 2.64 27.20
CA PRO A 696 -26.13 3.39 28.19
C PRO A 696 -25.77 4.80 27.69
N LEU A 697 -25.90 5.06 26.38
CA LEU A 697 -25.46 6.30 25.76
C LEU A 697 -26.41 7.48 26.06
N PRO A 698 -25.88 8.64 26.48
CA PRO A 698 -26.67 9.85 26.67
C PRO A 698 -27.03 10.48 25.30
N GLY A 699 -28.02 9.91 24.62
CA GLY A 699 -28.37 10.27 23.24
C GLY A 699 -28.66 11.76 23.02
N LEU A 700 -29.30 12.46 23.97
CA LEU A 700 -29.53 13.90 23.84
C LEU A 700 -28.22 14.71 23.92
N ALA A 701 -27.29 14.31 24.78
CA ALA A 701 -26.00 14.99 24.89
C ALA A 701 -25.18 14.82 23.60
N LEU A 702 -25.16 13.60 23.04
CA LEU A 702 -24.55 13.35 21.72
C LEU A 702 -25.23 14.14 20.61
N LEU A 703 -26.56 14.28 20.63
CA LEU A 703 -27.26 15.11 19.65
C LEU A 703 -26.82 16.57 19.72
N LEU A 704 -26.76 17.15 20.93
CA LEU A 704 -26.34 18.53 21.14
C LEU A 704 -24.88 18.75 20.73
N ASP A 705 -24.00 17.80 21.05
CA ASP A 705 -22.60 17.82 20.65
C ASP A 705 -22.43 17.75 19.12
N GLY A 706 -23.22 16.90 18.45
CA GLY A 706 -23.27 16.82 16.99
C GLY A 706 -23.78 18.09 16.31
N LEU A 707 -24.76 18.77 16.92
CA LEU A 707 -25.25 20.07 16.43
C LEU A 707 -24.18 21.16 16.57
N LEU A 708 -23.42 21.16 17.66
CA LEU A 708 -22.26 22.05 17.83
C LEU A 708 -21.20 21.78 16.75
N LEU A 709 -20.86 20.51 16.50
CA LEU A 709 -19.95 20.12 15.41
C LEU A 709 -20.45 20.59 14.05
N GLY A 710 -21.76 20.43 13.77
CA GLY A 710 -22.40 20.93 12.56
C GLY A 710 -22.27 22.45 12.39
N ALA A 711 -22.49 23.21 13.46
CA ALA A 711 -22.31 24.66 13.45
C ALA A 711 -20.86 25.08 13.17
N ILE A 712 -19.88 24.39 13.78
CA ILE A 712 -18.44 24.61 13.54
C ILE A 712 -18.10 24.38 12.07
N VAL A 713 -18.53 23.25 11.51
CA VAL A 713 -18.24 22.90 10.10
C VAL A 713 -18.87 23.90 9.14
N LEU A 714 -20.11 24.33 9.38
CA LEU A 714 -20.76 25.37 8.58
C LEU A 714 -20.01 26.71 8.66
N GLY A 715 -19.56 27.09 9.87
CA GLY A 715 -18.73 28.27 10.08
C GLY A 715 -17.40 28.19 9.33
N PHE A 716 -16.74 27.03 9.35
CA PHE A 716 -15.49 26.79 8.64
C PHE A 716 -15.69 26.83 7.11
N ARG A 717 -16.75 26.20 6.59
CA ARG A 717 -17.13 26.26 5.16
C ARG A 717 -17.38 27.70 4.72
N TRP A 718 -18.09 28.48 5.52
CA TRP A 718 -18.31 29.90 5.25
C TRP A 718 -17.00 30.70 5.21
N LEU A 719 -16.08 30.42 6.13
CA LEU A 719 -14.77 31.05 6.20
C LEU A 719 -13.93 30.76 4.94
N VAL A 720 -13.86 29.51 4.51
CA VAL A 720 -13.15 29.11 3.28
C VAL A 720 -13.80 29.74 2.04
N ARG A 721 -15.14 29.83 1.97
CA ARG A 721 -15.84 30.54 0.89
C ARG A 721 -15.51 32.03 0.85
N ARG A 722 -15.39 32.68 2.01
CA ARG A 722 -14.94 34.09 2.08
C ARG A 722 -13.51 34.25 1.60
N LEU A 723 -12.62 33.34 2.00
CA LEU A 723 -11.22 33.35 1.56
C LEU A 723 -11.11 33.17 0.03
N ARG A 724 -11.93 32.29 -0.57
CA ARG A 724 -12.04 32.14 -2.04
C ARG A 724 -12.47 33.41 -2.76
N ARG A 725 -13.21 34.29 -2.09
CA ARG A 725 -13.65 35.60 -2.61
C ARG A 725 -12.63 36.73 -2.33
N GLY A 726 -11.42 36.39 -1.88
CA GLY A 726 -10.38 37.36 -1.53
C GLY A 726 -10.58 38.09 -0.19
N ASN A 727 -11.56 37.69 0.63
CA ASN A 727 -11.86 38.39 1.87
C ASN A 727 -11.17 37.73 3.08
N HIS A 728 -9.98 38.23 3.44
CA HIS A 728 -9.18 37.75 4.58
C HIS A 728 -9.46 38.51 5.91
N ARG A 729 -10.44 39.42 5.95
CA ARG A 729 -10.72 40.24 7.16
C ARG A 729 -11.17 39.35 8.33
N ARG A 730 -10.49 39.50 9.48
CA ARG A 730 -10.72 38.75 10.72
C ARG A 730 -10.55 37.22 10.58
N LEU A 731 -9.78 36.76 9.58
CA LEU A 731 -9.55 35.33 9.35
C LEU A 731 -8.92 34.64 10.57
N GLU A 732 -7.88 35.24 11.15
CA GLU A 732 -7.21 34.72 12.36
C GLU A 732 -8.19 34.54 13.53
N GLY A 733 -8.92 35.61 13.89
CA GLY A 733 -9.87 35.57 15.00
C GLY A 733 -10.99 34.55 14.80
N ALA A 734 -11.48 34.40 13.56
CA ALA A 734 -12.48 33.39 13.22
C ALA A 734 -11.93 31.95 13.38
N LEU A 735 -10.68 31.70 12.96
CA LEU A 735 -10.04 30.39 13.14
C LEU A 735 -9.81 30.06 14.62
N TRP A 736 -9.36 31.02 15.43
CA TRP A 736 -9.21 30.80 16.88
C TRP A 736 -10.54 30.50 17.57
N MET A 737 -11.61 31.22 17.20
CA MET A 737 -12.95 30.96 17.70
C MET A 737 -13.42 29.54 17.32
N LEU A 738 -13.25 29.13 16.05
CA LEU A 738 -13.62 27.78 15.60
C LEU A 738 -12.78 26.69 16.28
N ALA A 739 -11.48 26.93 16.53
CA ALA A 739 -10.64 26.01 17.28
C ALA A 739 -11.11 25.88 18.74
N ALA A 740 -11.48 26.98 19.41
CA ALA A 740 -12.00 26.95 20.77
C ALA A 740 -13.35 26.21 20.87
N LEU A 741 -14.27 26.45 19.93
CA LEU A 741 -15.52 25.71 19.83
C LEU A 741 -15.28 24.22 19.54
N GLY A 742 -14.30 23.89 18.70
CA GLY A 742 -13.87 22.51 18.45
C GLY A 742 -13.32 21.82 19.69
N LEU A 743 -12.53 22.51 20.52
CA LEU A 743 -12.07 21.98 21.80
C LEU A 743 -13.24 21.75 22.78
N LEU A 744 -14.22 22.65 22.81
CA LEU A 744 -15.44 22.48 23.61
C LEU A 744 -16.23 21.23 23.16
N GLN A 745 -16.37 21.04 21.86
CA GLN A 745 -17.02 19.85 21.29
C GLN A 745 -16.24 18.56 21.60
N ALA A 746 -14.92 18.55 21.45
CA ALA A 746 -14.10 17.41 21.85
C ALA A 746 -14.18 17.11 23.37
N ALA A 747 -14.31 18.15 24.21
CA ALA A 747 -14.55 18.00 25.64
C ALA A 747 -15.95 17.43 25.93
N GLY A 748 -16.96 17.80 25.14
CA GLY A 748 -18.30 17.20 25.18
C GLY A 748 -18.27 15.69 24.88
N LEU A 749 -17.59 15.28 23.81
CA LEU A 749 -17.34 13.86 23.51
C LEU A 749 -16.58 13.14 24.64
N SER A 750 -15.54 13.79 25.19
CA SER A 750 -14.77 13.24 26.31
C SER A 750 -15.65 13.02 27.55
N TRP A 751 -16.54 13.97 27.83
CA TRP A 751 -17.52 13.84 28.91
C TRP A 751 -18.50 12.71 28.64
N VAL A 752 -19.03 12.57 27.42
CA VAL A 752 -19.91 11.45 27.05
C VAL A 752 -19.21 10.11 27.29
N LEU A 753 -17.97 9.96 26.84
CA LEU A 753 -17.19 8.75 27.03
C LEU A 753 -16.98 8.43 28.52
N ALA A 754 -16.71 9.45 29.35
CA ALA A 754 -16.51 9.28 30.79
C ALA A 754 -17.81 9.06 31.59
N ALA A 755 -18.91 9.67 31.16
CA ALA A 755 -20.21 9.60 31.83
C ALA A 755 -21.01 8.33 31.47
N THR A 756 -20.66 7.67 30.36
CA THR A 756 -21.30 6.42 29.93
C THR A 756 -20.69 5.25 30.72
N PRO A 757 -21.47 4.48 31.50
CA PRO A 757 -20.95 3.38 32.32
C PRO A 757 -20.67 2.14 31.48
N LEU A 758 -19.70 2.22 30.57
CA LEU A 758 -19.31 1.13 29.67
C LEU A 758 -18.46 0.09 30.42
N ALA A 759 -18.77 -1.19 30.19
CA ALA A 759 -17.98 -2.32 30.67
C ALA A 759 -17.35 -3.09 29.49
N PRO A 760 -16.34 -2.52 28.79
CA PRO A 760 -15.78 -3.10 27.57
C PRO A 760 -15.10 -4.46 27.78
N THR A 761 -14.72 -4.79 29.01
CA THR A 761 -14.18 -6.11 29.38
C THR A 761 -15.27 -7.12 29.73
N ALA A 762 -16.52 -6.70 29.90
CA ALA A 762 -17.64 -7.58 30.24
C ALA A 762 -18.53 -7.88 29.03
N SER A 763 -18.59 -6.97 28.05
CA SER A 763 -19.50 -7.09 26.90
C SER A 763 -18.89 -6.54 25.60
N ALA A 764 -19.07 -7.30 24.51
CA ALA A 764 -18.71 -6.90 23.14
C ALA A 764 -19.42 -5.62 22.69
N HIS A 765 -20.69 -5.46 23.12
CA HIS A 765 -21.49 -4.28 22.85
C HIS A 765 -20.80 -3.01 23.38
N ASP A 766 -20.40 -3.04 24.65
CA ASP A 766 -19.75 -1.90 25.29
C ASP A 766 -18.33 -1.67 24.76
N ALA A 767 -17.62 -2.74 24.39
CA ALA A 767 -16.31 -2.66 23.77
C ALA A 767 -16.35 -1.91 22.43
N LEU A 768 -17.31 -2.22 21.55
CA LEU A 768 -17.46 -1.52 20.27
C LEU A 768 -17.90 -0.07 20.44
N ILE A 769 -18.78 0.23 21.39
CA ILE A 769 -19.15 1.61 21.72
C ILE A 769 -17.93 2.40 22.19
N ALA A 770 -17.13 1.82 23.11
CA ALA A 770 -15.93 2.46 23.64
C ALA A 770 -14.93 2.80 22.52
N VAL A 771 -14.66 1.86 21.62
CA VAL A 771 -13.77 2.09 20.46
C VAL A 771 -14.35 3.14 19.51
N THR A 772 -15.66 3.11 19.24
CA THR A 772 -16.30 4.09 18.35
C THR A 772 -16.25 5.50 18.91
N LEU A 773 -16.55 5.68 20.20
CA LEU A 773 -16.44 6.98 20.87
C LEU A 773 -14.98 7.47 20.95
N GLY A 774 -14.04 6.57 21.26
CA GLY A 774 -12.61 6.89 21.26
C GLY A 774 -12.10 7.32 19.88
N TYR A 775 -12.58 6.65 18.83
CA TYR A 775 -12.30 6.99 17.44
C TYR A 775 -12.83 8.40 17.09
N LEU A 776 -14.09 8.71 17.43
CA LEU A 776 -14.67 10.04 17.22
C LEU A 776 -13.90 11.12 17.99
N LEU A 777 -13.58 10.85 19.26
CA LEU A 777 -12.84 11.77 20.11
C LEU A 777 -11.46 12.08 19.51
N LEU A 778 -10.71 11.07 19.07
CA LEU A 778 -9.40 11.25 18.46
C LEU A 778 -9.47 12.21 17.25
N HIS A 779 -10.42 11.98 16.34
CA HIS A 779 -10.54 12.79 15.13
C HIS A 779 -11.03 14.21 15.41
N CYS A 780 -12.04 14.34 16.29
CA CYS A 780 -12.59 15.62 16.70
C CYS A 780 -11.61 16.45 17.55
N ALA A 781 -10.71 15.81 18.31
CA ALA A 781 -9.67 16.50 19.08
C ALA A 781 -8.50 16.99 18.21
N LEU A 782 -8.19 16.31 17.11
CA LEU A 782 -7.17 16.76 16.14
C LEU A 782 -7.64 17.95 15.29
N ALA A 783 -8.94 18.02 14.97
CA ALA A 783 -9.52 19.08 14.15
C ALA A 783 -9.27 20.52 14.67
N PRO A 784 -9.47 20.85 15.97
CA PRO A 784 -9.14 22.17 16.51
C PRO A 784 -7.64 22.43 16.55
N LEU A 785 -6.78 21.40 16.74
CA LEU A 785 -5.32 21.57 16.70
C LEU A 785 -4.86 21.99 15.30
N PHE A 786 -5.36 21.34 14.25
CA PHE A 786 -5.09 21.73 12.87
C PHE A 786 -5.61 23.14 12.57
N THR A 787 -6.79 23.48 13.09
CA THR A 787 -7.39 24.81 12.93
C THR A 787 -6.57 25.90 13.63
N ALA A 788 -6.11 25.66 14.86
CA ALA A 788 -5.23 26.55 15.62
C ALA A 788 -3.88 26.76 14.90
N LEU A 789 -3.31 25.71 14.31
CA LEU A 789 -2.12 25.82 13.48
C LEU A 789 -2.32 26.80 12.31
N GLN A 790 -3.47 26.72 11.63
CA GLN A 790 -3.79 27.66 10.56
C GLN A 790 -4.01 29.09 11.09
N ALA A 791 -4.65 29.25 12.25
CA ALA A 791 -4.83 30.57 12.87
C ALA A 791 -3.47 31.25 13.12
N TRP A 792 -2.50 30.49 13.65
CA TRP A 792 -1.14 30.98 13.84
C TRP A 792 -0.47 31.31 12.51
N ARG A 793 -0.61 30.45 11.49
CA ARG A 793 -0.03 30.71 10.16
C ARG A 793 -0.62 31.95 9.48
N VAL A 794 -1.87 32.31 9.75
CA VAL A 794 -2.47 33.58 9.30
C VAL A 794 -1.80 34.77 9.97
N ARG A 795 -1.54 34.70 11.28
CA ARG A 795 -0.84 35.77 12.02
C ARG A 795 0.55 36.07 11.44
N LEU A 796 1.23 35.05 10.93
CA LEU A 796 2.55 35.16 10.29
C LEU A 796 2.49 35.52 8.79
N GLY A 797 1.29 35.71 8.22
CA GLY A 797 1.11 36.00 6.79
C GLY A 797 1.38 34.82 5.85
N LEU A 798 1.53 33.60 6.39
CA LEU A 798 1.75 32.38 5.61
C LEU A 798 0.46 31.82 5.00
N VAL A 799 -0.69 32.22 5.55
CA VAL A 799 -2.03 31.90 5.07
C VAL A 799 -2.83 33.19 4.95
N GLY A 800 -3.50 33.38 3.83
CA GLY A 800 -4.26 34.58 3.54
C GLY A 800 -4.70 34.62 2.09
N GLU A 801 -5.01 35.80 1.56
CA GLU A 801 -5.49 35.96 0.18
C GLU A 801 -4.47 35.45 -0.86
N ARG A 802 -3.17 35.67 -0.63
CA ARG A 802 -2.09 35.25 -1.55
C ARG A 802 -1.73 33.76 -1.45
N ALA A 803 -2.11 33.11 -0.35
CA ALA A 803 -1.81 31.70 -0.08
C ALA A 803 -2.98 31.05 0.67
N PRO A 804 -4.13 30.87 0.02
CA PRO A 804 -5.37 30.51 0.70
C PRO A 804 -5.58 28.99 0.85
N TYR A 805 -4.60 28.21 0.41
CA TYR A 805 -4.73 26.78 0.15
C TYR A 805 -4.99 25.93 1.41
N GLU A 806 -4.24 26.16 2.48
CA GLU A 806 -4.18 25.26 3.64
C GLU A 806 -5.51 25.13 4.41
N PRO A 807 -6.30 26.21 4.66
CA PRO A 807 -7.63 26.06 5.25
C PRO A 807 -8.57 25.16 4.43
N ALA A 808 -8.44 25.11 3.10
CA ALA A 808 -9.28 24.23 2.29
C ALA A 808 -8.95 22.74 2.52
N VAL A 809 -7.69 22.42 2.83
CA VAL A 809 -7.26 21.07 3.21
C VAL A 809 -7.82 20.69 4.58
N VAL A 810 -7.73 21.59 5.57
CA VAL A 810 -8.27 21.34 6.93
C VAL A 810 -9.80 21.20 6.94
N LEU A 811 -10.50 21.86 6.03
CA LEU A 811 -11.96 21.74 5.91
C LEU A 811 -12.39 20.29 5.63
N GLN A 812 -11.65 19.53 4.81
CA GLN A 812 -12.00 18.13 4.54
C GLN A 812 -11.98 17.27 5.81
N TRP A 813 -11.05 17.55 6.74
CA TRP A 813 -11.00 16.88 8.03
C TRP A 813 -12.25 17.17 8.88
N TRP A 814 -12.69 18.43 8.91
CA TRP A 814 -13.95 18.81 9.59
C TRP A 814 -15.17 18.14 8.97
N ASP A 815 -15.25 18.13 7.64
CA ASP A 815 -16.33 17.46 6.91
C ASP A 815 -16.35 15.95 7.21
N TYR A 816 -15.18 15.34 7.33
CA TYR A 816 -15.03 13.94 7.72
C TYR A 816 -15.52 13.68 9.15
N CYS A 817 -15.06 14.46 10.14
CA CYS A 817 -15.49 14.34 11.53
C CYS A 817 -17.01 14.43 11.66
N LEU A 818 -17.63 15.36 10.92
CA LEU A 818 -19.09 15.52 10.90
C LEU A 818 -19.79 14.26 10.35
N LEU A 819 -19.29 13.70 9.25
CA LEU A 819 -19.87 12.51 8.62
C LEU A 819 -19.78 11.30 9.55
N THR A 820 -18.60 11.01 10.11
CA THR A 820 -18.40 9.87 11.02
C THR A 820 -19.19 10.01 12.30
N PHE A 821 -19.31 11.24 12.83
CA PHE A 821 -20.12 11.53 14.01
C PHE A 821 -21.58 11.16 13.78
N TRP A 822 -22.20 11.68 12.72
CA TRP A 822 -23.62 11.42 12.45
C TRP A 822 -23.89 9.97 12.06
N ALA A 823 -22.97 9.31 11.35
CA ALA A 823 -23.06 7.88 11.09
C ALA A 823 -23.03 7.05 12.38
N SER A 824 -22.14 7.40 13.32
CA SER A 824 -22.07 6.75 14.64
C SER A 824 -23.32 7.02 15.47
N TYR A 825 -23.82 8.26 15.48
CA TYR A 825 -25.06 8.61 16.17
C TYR A 825 -26.25 7.82 15.62
N PHE A 826 -26.34 7.69 14.30
CA PHE A 826 -27.36 6.85 13.67
C PHE A 826 -27.22 5.39 14.10
N ALA A 827 -26.04 4.79 13.97
CA ALA A 827 -25.82 3.37 14.24
C ALA A 827 -25.97 3.00 15.73
N LEU A 828 -25.50 3.84 16.65
CA LEU A 828 -25.45 3.53 18.08
C LEU A 828 -26.66 4.05 18.87
N VAL A 829 -27.35 5.10 18.40
CA VAL A 829 -28.44 5.76 19.14
C VAL A 829 -29.79 5.60 18.45
N LEU A 830 -29.87 5.91 17.15
CA LEU A 830 -31.16 5.92 16.44
C LEU A 830 -31.60 4.52 15.99
N PHE A 831 -30.69 3.76 15.39
CA PHE A 831 -30.98 2.44 14.84
C PHE A 831 -31.52 1.45 15.90
N PRO A 832 -30.88 1.30 17.09
CA PRO A 832 -31.40 0.44 18.17
C PRO A 832 -32.81 0.83 18.65
N ARG A 833 -33.16 2.12 18.58
CA ARG A 833 -34.49 2.61 19.00
C ARG A 833 -35.57 2.35 17.95
N GLY A 834 -35.18 2.25 16.68
CA GLY A 834 -36.11 2.16 15.55
C GLY A 834 -36.59 0.75 15.23
N ILE A 835 -35.80 -0.29 15.55
CA ILE A 835 -36.07 -1.67 15.12
C ILE A 835 -36.49 -2.59 16.30
N GLY A 836 -36.46 -2.08 17.53
CA GLY A 836 -36.61 -2.91 18.73
C GLY A 836 -35.31 -3.65 19.05
N ALA A 837 -35.10 -3.95 20.33
CA ALA A 837 -33.91 -4.68 20.81
C ALA A 837 -33.90 -6.12 20.32
#